data_AF-A0A7L4YRT5-F1
#
_entry.id   AF-A0A7L4YRT5-F1
#
_cell.length_a   1.000
_cell.length_b   1.000
_cell.length_c   1.000
_cell.angle_alpha   90.00
_cell.angle_beta   90.00
_cell.angle_gamma   90.00
#
_symmetry.space_group_name_H-M   'P 1'
#
loop_
_entity.id
_entity.type
_entity.pdbx_description
1 polymer ?
#
loop_
_entity_poly.entity_id
_entity_poly.type
_entity_poly.pdbx_seq_one_letter_code
_entity_poly.pdbx_strand_id
1 'polypeptide(L)'
;MPIVLQVALIALVLVLIGCVVYFGRRLTSTPDSQATRARLTGGGAQRLDPAVGAPATATGAASPATGWGPGHPTSPADSPSASWPRDESPGHRQSDDPAGPRVGLSGDPRADASANPSEDTNPRDNTNPPDNAKRGEDAVPAADISEADREDILAEGRAAGLEEGHAAGYAQGRRAGRNEAKAAALVEARLTAKRQVSAEFDSATRDKIRTELADEVRAQVRDELDAEIEAARAEAMADAKATRDAAMRMRVQIAAEVASSRRQAELDVSALLLESRKDAEREHDRIVQRARALQDDTERRESRLAEREQRLDAELDRIEARSRDLEDAESAAKDRDAELDARERSITGELERIATLTADDAKAELLAAQESTIRRESALMARQIEQTATAEATTKAKAIVADAIARVASEQTAESVVAVMHLPSDDMKGRIIGREGRNIRAFETITGVNLIIDDTPEAVLLSCFDPVRREIGRLTLSRLVEDGRIHPHRIEEAYERSVGEVDEICQRAAEDALVEVGIDNLHPELMKLLGRLRFRTSYGQNVLLHLIETAHIAAAMAAELGVPVESVKRGAFLHDIGKAVTHEMEGSHALIGGELARKYGESEEVAHAIEAHHNEVMPQTIEAVLTQASDSCSGGRPGARRESVEAYAQRLERIEEIAGAKDGVEKVFAMQAGREVRVMVKPDEIDDAASAVLAREVAAQIEDELTYPGQIRVTVVRESRATEIAR
;
A
#
# COMPACT_ATOMS: atom_id res chain seq x y z
N MET A 1 -7.98 11.97 -2.23
CA MET A 1 -7.19 12.28 -3.45
C MET A 1 -6.17 13.35 -3.14
N PRO A 2 -4.97 13.34 -3.75
CA PRO A 2 -3.99 14.41 -3.59
C PRO A 2 -4.42 15.68 -4.36
N ILE A 3 -4.09 16.85 -3.81
CA ILE A 3 -4.44 18.18 -4.37
C ILE A 3 -3.94 18.33 -5.82
N VAL A 4 -2.79 17.75 -6.14
CA VAL A 4 -2.20 17.71 -7.50
C VAL A 4 -3.19 17.20 -8.55
N LEU A 5 -3.99 16.18 -8.21
CA LEU A 5 -4.96 15.59 -9.13
C LEU A 5 -6.14 16.55 -9.41
N GLN A 6 -6.58 17.32 -8.40
CA GLN A 6 -7.60 18.35 -8.59
C GLN A 6 -7.08 19.53 -9.42
N VAL A 7 -5.83 19.97 -9.19
CA VAL A 7 -5.21 21.04 -10.00
C VAL A 7 -5.06 20.61 -11.46
N ALA A 8 -4.61 19.37 -11.71
CA ALA A 8 -4.53 18.81 -13.06
C ALA A 8 -5.91 18.72 -13.74
N LEU A 9 -6.95 18.28 -13.02
CA LEU A 9 -8.32 18.20 -13.55
C LEU A 9 -8.89 19.60 -13.87
N ILE A 10 -8.65 20.60 -13.01
CA ILE A 10 -9.06 21.98 -13.24
C ILE A 10 -8.33 22.57 -14.45
N ALA A 11 -7.03 22.32 -14.61
CA ALA A 11 -6.27 22.74 -15.78
C ALA A 11 -6.82 22.11 -17.07
N LEU A 12 -7.10 20.80 -17.06
CA LEU A 12 -7.69 20.08 -18.20
C LEU A 12 -9.06 20.66 -18.58
N VAL A 13 -9.92 20.93 -17.60
CA VAL A 13 -11.25 21.54 -17.83
C VAL A 13 -11.13 22.96 -18.39
N LEU A 14 -10.18 23.77 -17.90
CA LEU A 14 -9.94 25.12 -18.42
C LEU A 14 -9.40 25.10 -19.87
N VAL A 15 -8.53 24.15 -20.21
CA VAL A 15 -8.07 23.93 -21.59
C VAL A 15 -9.22 23.50 -22.50
N LEU A 16 -10.08 22.57 -22.06
CA LEU A 16 -11.26 22.14 -22.83
C LEU A 16 -12.25 23.30 -23.05
N ILE A 17 -12.52 24.12 -22.02
CA ILE A 17 -13.35 25.33 -22.15
C ILE A 17 -12.70 26.31 -23.13
N GLY A 18 -11.38 26.51 -23.06
CA GLY A 18 -10.62 27.34 -24.00
C GLY A 18 -10.79 26.88 -25.45
N CYS A 19 -10.62 25.59 -25.72
CA CYS A 19 -10.84 24.99 -27.04
C CYS A 19 -12.29 25.17 -27.54
N VAL A 20 -13.29 24.93 -26.68
CA VAL A 20 -14.71 25.10 -27.04
C VAL A 20 -15.04 26.57 -27.36
N VAL A 21 -14.50 27.53 -26.60
CA VAL A 21 -14.69 28.96 -26.87
C VAL A 21 -13.96 29.40 -28.14
N TYR A 22 -12.76 28.87 -28.41
CA TYR A 22 -11.97 29.18 -29.60
C TYR A 22 -12.63 28.68 -30.89
N PHE A 23 -13.04 27.40 -30.93
CA PHE A 23 -13.75 26.83 -32.07
C PHE A 23 -15.19 27.34 -32.20
N GLY A 24 -15.90 27.55 -31.09
CA GLY A 24 -17.25 28.13 -31.10
C GLY A 24 -17.31 29.56 -31.67
N ARG A 25 -16.24 30.36 -31.47
CA ARG A 25 -16.10 31.67 -32.13
C ARG A 25 -15.83 31.55 -33.64
N ARG A 26 -15.05 30.57 -34.08
CA ARG A 26 -14.83 30.31 -35.52
C ARG A 26 -16.08 29.81 -36.25
N LEU A 27 -16.96 29.07 -35.57
CA LEU A 27 -18.23 28.59 -36.12
C LEU A 27 -19.35 29.64 -36.15
N THR A 28 -19.15 30.82 -35.56
CA THR A 28 -20.15 31.91 -35.53
C THR A 28 -19.73 33.15 -36.33
N SER A 29 -18.51 33.19 -36.88
CA SER A 29 -18.02 34.28 -37.74
C SER A 29 -18.30 34.01 -39.23
N THR A 30 -19.49 34.34 -39.72
CA THR A 30 -19.75 34.43 -41.16
C THR A 30 -19.07 35.68 -41.74
N PRO A 31 -18.27 35.57 -42.84
CA PRO A 31 -17.50 36.68 -43.38
C PRO A 31 -18.32 37.57 -44.34
N ASP A 32 -19.29 38.32 -43.83
CA ASP A 32 -19.88 39.44 -44.58
C ASP A 32 -20.43 40.55 -43.63
N SER A 33 -20.70 41.74 -44.19
CA SER A 33 -21.30 42.95 -43.58
C SER A 33 -20.41 44.10 -43.05
N GLN A 34 -19.09 44.16 -43.33
CA GLN A 34 -18.27 45.35 -43.03
C GLN A 34 -17.60 46.07 -44.23
N ALA A 35 -17.82 45.63 -45.46
CA ALA A 35 -17.21 46.26 -46.65
C ALA A 35 -17.96 47.50 -47.20
N THR A 36 -19.22 47.73 -46.82
CA THR A 36 -20.16 48.62 -47.57
C THR A 36 -20.49 49.94 -46.86
N ARG A 37 -19.52 50.56 -46.17
CA ARG A 37 -19.75 51.86 -45.49
C ARG A 37 -18.62 52.90 -45.56
N ALA A 38 -17.60 52.67 -46.39
CA ALA A 38 -16.39 53.52 -46.43
C ALA A 38 -15.90 53.86 -47.86
N ARG A 39 -16.77 54.41 -48.71
CA ARG A 39 -16.43 55.17 -49.94
C ARG A 39 -17.62 56.05 -50.36
N LEU A 40 -17.34 57.12 -51.12
CA LEU A 40 -18.27 58.16 -51.60
C LEU A 40 -18.68 59.27 -50.61
N THR A 41 -17.69 60.04 -50.15
CA THR A 41 -17.88 61.46 -49.79
C THR A 41 -16.92 62.34 -50.61
N GLY A 42 -17.46 63.41 -51.23
CA GLY A 42 -16.69 64.49 -51.86
C GLY A 42 -16.13 64.23 -53.28
N GLY A 43 -16.88 64.62 -54.33
CA GLY A 43 -16.32 64.65 -55.69
C GLY A 43 -17.30 65.03 -56.81
N GLY A 44 -17.36 66.32 -57.17
CA GLY A 44 -17.85 66.78 -58.50
C GLY A 44 -19.36 66.84 -58.72
N ALA A 45 -19.91 68.05 -58.83
CA ALA A 45 -21.33 68.28 -59.12
C ALA A 45 -21.70 68.13 -60.61
N GLN A 46 -22.96 67.72 -60.90
CA GLN A 46 -23.87 68.53 -61.73
C GLN A 46 -25.35 68.05 -61.76
N ARG A 47 -26.25 68.97 -61.36
CA ARG A 47 -27.58 69.29 -61.95
C ARG A 47 -28.35 68.20 -62.74
N LEU A 48 -29.50 67.73 -62.21
CA LEU A 48 -30.85 68.18 -62.62
C LEU A 48 -32.00 67.41 -61.93
N ASP A 49 -33.04 68.17 -61.57
CA ASP A 49 -34.41 67.76 -61.20
C ASP A 49 -35.35 67.90 -62.43
N PRO A 50 -36.63 67.46 -62.42
CA PRO A 50 -37.30 66.44 -61.59
C PRO A 50 -38.23 65.49 -62.42
N ALA A 51 -39.08 64.68 -61.77
CA ALA A 51 -40.57 64.70 -61.91
C ALA A 51 -41.32 63.33 -61.93
N VAL A 52 -42.26 63.19 -60.98
CA VAL A 52 -43.66 62.70 -61.11
C VAL A 52 -43.97 61.35 -61.78
N GLY A 53 -44.72 60.47 -61.09
CA GLY A 53 -45.56 59.45 -61.73
C GLY A 53 -46.02 58.26 -60.86
N ALA A 54 -47.32 58.19 -60.53
CA ALA A 54 -48.00 57.05 -59.92
C ALA A 54 -49.48 57.02 -60.41
N PRO A 55 -50.33 56.04 -60.04
CA PRO A 55 -50.19 54.57 -60.11
C PRO A 55 -51.34 53.93 -60.93
N ALA A 56 -51.37 52.59 -61.12
CA ALA A 56 -52.53 51.85 -61.64
C ALA A 56 -52.56 50.36 -61.21
N THR A 57 -53.70 49.67 -61.38
CA THR A 57 -54.00 48.36 -60.75
C THR A 57 -54.75 47.34 -61.62
N ALA A 58 -54.47 46.05 -61.40
CA ALA A 58 -55.36 44.87 -61.44
C ALA A 58 -56.00 44.35 -62.77
N THR A 59 -55.90 43.03 -62.97
CA THR A 59 -56.80 42.05 -63.67
C THR A 59 -55.99 40.73 -63.87
N GLY A 60 -56.51 39.53 -64.14
CA GLY A 60 -57.88 38.98 -64.26
C GLY A 60 -57.81 37.49 -64.71
N ALA A 61 -58.68 36.59 -64.23
CA ALA A 61 -58.51 35.12 -64.34
C ALA A 61 -59.28 34.41 -65.49
N ALA A 62 -58.90 33.16 -65.84
CA ALA A 62 -59.78 32.13 -66.44
C ALA A 62 -59.16 30.69 -66.49
N SER A 63 -60.01 29.64 -66.54
CA SER A 63 -59.70 28.19 -66.76
C SER A 63 -60.42 27.68 -68.04
N PRO A 64 -60.31 26.40 -68.55
CA PRO A 64 -60.99 25.21 -67.95
C PRO A 64 -60.53 23.73 -68.30
N ALA A 65 -60.74 22.77 -67.36
CA ALA A 65 -60.99 21.29 -67.52
C ALA A 65 -59.94 20.40 -68.29
N THR A 66 -59.99 19.04 -68.48
CA THR A 66 -60.76 17.80 -68.07
C THR A 66 -59.73 16.61 -67.92
N GLY A 67 -60.00 15.35 -67.50
CA GLY A 67 -61.11 14.68 -66.78
C GLY A 67 -61.74 13.42 -67.45
N TRP A 68 -61.48 12.17 -66.99
CA TRP A 68 -62.23 10.87 -67.20
C TRP A 68 -61.76 9.74 -66.21
N GLY A 69 -62.47 8.59 -66.10
CA GLY A 69 -62.19 7.39 -65.25
C GLY A 69 -62.90 6.13 -65.80
N PRO A 70 -63.28 5.04 -65.06
CA PRO A 70 -63.05 4.62 -63.65
C PRO A 70 -62.69 3.09 -63.44
N GLY A 71 -62.71 2.52 -62.21
CA GLY A 71 -62.71 1.04 -61.99
C GLY A 71 -62.60 0.50 -60.53
N HIS A 72 -63.45 -0.48 -60.16
CA HIS A 72 -63.53 -1.30 -58.91
C HIS A 72 -64.33 -2.62 -59.26
N PRO A 73 -64.59 -3.64 -58.39
CA PRO A 73 -64.29 -3.91 -56.96
C PRO A 73 -63.44 -5.22 -56.77
N THR A 74 -63.31 -5.98 -55.66
CA THR A 74 -64.27 -6.68 -54.75
C THR A 74 -63.70 -7.08 -53.36
N SER A 75 -64.60 -7.52 -52.46
CA SER A 75 -64.42 -8.25 -51.17
C SER A 75 -65.65 -9.20 -51.02
N PRO A 76 -65.97 -9.91 -49.91
CA PRO A 76 -65.35 -10.09 -48.57
C PRO A 76 -65.10 -11.62 -48.30
N ALA A 77 -65.17 -12.28 -47.12
CA ALA A 77 -65.44 -11.96 -45.70
C ALA A 77 -64.85 -13.04 -44.76
N ASP A 78 -64.69 -12.74 -43.45
CA ASP A 78 -65.42 -13.40 -42.33
C ASP A 78 -64.98 -12.87 -40.93
N SER A 79 -65.80 -13.08 -39.90
CA SER A 79 -65.70 -12.54 -38.50
C SER A 79 -66.64 -13.36 -37.57
N PRO A 80 -66.97 -13.01 -36.29
CA PRO A 80 -66.48 -11.95 -35.37
C PRO A 80 -66.29 -12.36 -33.87
N SER A 81 -65.66 -11.48 -33.06
CA SER A 81 -66.01 -11.12 -31.65
C SER A 81 -65.01 -10.03 -31.17
N ALA A 82 -65.34 -8.87 -30.58
CA ALA A 82 -66.32 -8.43 -29.54
C ALA A 82 -65.84 -8.68 -28.09
N SER A 83 -65.81 -7.71 -27.16
CA SER A 83 -66.13 -6.25 -27.20
C SER A 83 -65.58 -5.45 -25.99
N TRP A 84 -65.46 -4.12 -26.13
CA TRP A 84 -65.13 -3.09 -25.08
C TRP A 84 -66.41 -2.62 -24.29
N PRO A 85 -66.48 -1.49 -23.51
CA PRO A 85 -65.48 -0.59 -22.84
C PRO A 85 -65.81 -0.23 -21.34
N ARG A 86 -65.02 0.67 -20.71
CA ARG A 86 -65.29 1.71 -19.64
C ARG A 86 -64.29 1.69 -18.45
N ASP A 87 -64.12 2.72 -17.60
CA ASP A 87 -64.15 4.22 -17.66
C ASP A 87 -63.70 4.78 -16.26
N GLU A 88 -63.71 6.11 -16.06
CA GLU A 88 -63.68 6.87 -14.77
C GLU A 88 -62.35 7.19 -14.04
N SER A 89 -62.44 8.16 -13.11
CA SER A 89 -61.43 8.81 -12.23
C SER A 89 -62.21 9.66 -11.18
N PRO A 90 -61.63 10.44 -10.22
CA PRO A 90 -60.28 10.51 -9.61
C PRO A 90 -60.33 10.44 -8.05
N GLY A 91 -59.25 10.80 -7.33
CA GLY A 91 -59.28 11.00 -5.86
C GLY A 91 -58.09 11.74 -5.23
N HIS A 92 -58.34 12.63 -4.25
CA HIS A 92 -57.34 13.41 -3.49
C HIS A 92 -57.16 12.91 -2.04
N ARG A 93 -55.99 13.14 -1.41
CA ARG A 93 -55.81 14.06 -0.24
C ARG A 93 -54.35 14.15 0.26
N GLN A 94 -54.13 14.90 1.34
CA GLN A 94 -52.88 15.51 1.83
C GLN A 94 -52.92 15.55 3.38
N SER A 95 -51.79 15.88 4.04
CA SER A 95 -51.63 16.20 5.48
C SER A 95 -51.72 14.98 6.46
N ASP A 96 -51.14 14.95 7.67
CA ASP A 96 -50.40 15.92 8.51
C ASP A 96 -49.28 15.23 9.37
N ASP A 97 -48.46 16.04 10.05
CA ASP A 97 -47.55 15.71 11.20
C ASP A 97 -48.39 15.62 12.53
N PRO A 98 -47.88 15.41 13.78
CA PRO A 98 -46.52 15.09 14.26
C PRO A 98 -46.44 14.04 15.43
N ALA A 99 -45.25 13.95 16.06
CA ALA A 99 -44.96 13.56 17.46
C ALA A 99 -44.89 12.06 17.88
N GLY A 100 -43.97 11.78 18.82
CA GLY A 100 -43.88 10.54 19.62
C GLY A 100 -44.47 10.73 21.04
N PRO A 101 -43.98 10.06 22.13
CA PRO A 101 -42.80 9.19 22.25
C PRO A 101 -43.02 7.93 23.15
N ARG A 102 -41.92 7.32 23.65
CA ARG A 102 -41.76 6.33 24.76
C ARG A 102 -41.85 4.82 24.40
N VAL A 103 -40.79 4.05 24.74
CA VAL A 103 -40.64 3.10 25.90
C VAL A 103 -41.64 1.94 25.88
N GLY A 104 -41.24 0.66 25.94
CA GLY A 104 -39.91 0.05 26.11
C GLY A 104 -40.03 -1.36 26.72
N LEU A 105 -38.91 -2.02 27.08
CA LEU A 105 -38.82 -3.40 27.63
C LEU A 105 -39.19 -4.50 26.59
N SER A 106 -38.68 -5.75 26.64
CA SER A 106 -37.63 -6.42 27.44
C SER A 106 -37.31 -7.78 26.79
N GLY A 107 -36.08 -8.32 26.87
CA GLY A 107 -35.82 -9.66 26.33
C GLY A 107 -34.38 -10.20 26.25
N ASP A 108 -33.54 -10.03 27.27
CA ASP A 108 -32.42 -10.96 27.54
C ASP A 108 -33.00 -12.28 28.12
N PRO A 109 -32.34 -13.48 28.02
CA PRO A 109 -30.91 -13.64 28.34
C PRO A 109 -30.09 -14.76 27.63
N ARG A 110 -28.76 -14.70 27.81
CA ARG A 110 -27.75 -15.82 27.81
C ARG A 110 -27.40 -16.45 26.43
N ALA A 111 -26.17 -16.93 26.18
CA ALA A 111 -24.94 -17.05 27.01
C ALA A 111 -23.65 -16.93 26.17
N ASP A 112 -22.51 -16.72 26.85
CA ASP A 112 -21.12 -17.21 26.67
C ASP A 112 -20.51 -17.46 25.26
N ALA A 113 -19.21 -17.29 25.00
CA ALA A 113 -18.10 -16.54 25.64
C ALA A 113 -16.82 -16.68 24.77
N SER A 114 -15.89 -15.71 24.86
CA SER A 114 -14.53 -15.70 24.25
C SER A 114 -14.46 -15.65 22.70
N ALA A 115 -13.40 -15.15 22.05
CA ALA A 115 -12.12 -14.62 22.55
C ALA A 115 -11.65 -13.37 21.76
N ASN A 116 -10.70 -12.63 22.35
CA ASN A 116 -10.01 -11.44 21.85
C ASN A 116 -8.73 -11.80 21.06
N PRO A 117 -7.97 -10.83 20.47
CA PRO A 117 -8.25 -9.43 20.13
C PRO A 117 -8.04 -9.24 18.59
N SER A 118 -7.36 -8.27 17.94
CA SER A 118 -6.68 -6.97 18.23
C SER A 118 -6.36 -6.25 16.91
N GLU A 119 -6.49 -4.92 16.83
CA GLU A 119 -5.65 -4.07 15.97
C GLU A 119 -5.59 -2.62 16.49
N ASP A 120 -4.61 -1.83 16.03
CA ASP A 120 -4.20 -0.52 16.57
C ASP A 120 -5.13 0.67 16.23
N THR A 121 -5.01 1.76 17.00
CA THR A 121 -5.11 3.12 16.42
C THR A 121 -4.39 4.19 17.26
N ASN A 122 -3.75 5.14 16.57
CA ASN A 122 -2.82 6.14 17.10
C ASN A 122 -3.49 7.53 17.30
N PRO A 123 -3.32 8.24 18.44
CA PRO A 123 -4.10 9.45 18.74
C PRO A 123 -3.45 10.79 18.31
N ARG A 124 -4.27 11.66 17.71
CA ARG A 124 -4.17 13.14 17.66
C ARG A 124 -5.62 13.70 17.60
N ASP A 125 -5.97 14.90 18.06
CA ASP A 125 -5.16 16.05 18.50
C ASP A 125 -5.97 17.00 19.45
N ASN A 126 -5.33 18.10 19.86
CA ASN A 126 -5.88 19.45 20.10
C ASN A 126 -6.47 19.88 21.47
N THR A 127 -5.86 20.95 22.05
CA THR A 127 -6.44 22.07 22.87
C THR A 127 -7.35 21.76 24.09
N ASN A 128 -7.25 22.43 25.25
CA ASN A 128 -6.77 23.78 25.60
C ASN A 128 -6.46 23.86 27.13
N PRO A 129 -5.90 24.97 27.68
CA PRO A 129 -5.43 25.02 29.08
C PRO A 129 -6.52 25.40 30.10
N PRO A 130 -6.40 24.94 31.36
CA PRO A 130 -7.02 25.55 32.54
C PRO A 130 -6.01 26.16 33.52
N ASP A 131 -6.52 27.02 34.41
CA ASP A 131 -5.75 27.81 35.38
C ASP A 131 -5.76 27.18 36.79
N ASN A 132 -4.65 27.36 37.51
CA ASN A 132 -4.47 27.36 38.97
C ASN A 132 -4.77 26.12 39.86
N ALA A 133 -3.95 26.03 40.92
CA ALA A 133 -4.22 25.43 42.23
C ALA A 133 -4.65 23.95 42.36
N LYS A 134 -3.64 23.07 42.48
CA LYS A 134 -3.39 22.33 43.73
C LYS A 134 -1.97 21.75 43.78
N ARG A 135 -1.40 21.65 44.98
CA ARG A 135 -0.20 20.83 45.25
C ARG A 135 -0.67 19.40 45.57
N GLY A 136 -0.22 18.44 44.76
CA GLY A 136 -0.17 17.03 45.09
C GLY A 136 1.23 16.53 44.74
N GLU A 137 1.81 15.68 45.57
CA GLU A 137 3.09 15.02 45.31
C GLU A 137 2.78 13.60 44.86
N ASP A 138 2.65 13.38 43.55
CA ASP A 138 2.41 12.04 43.00
C ASP A 138 3.69 11.21 43.10
N ALA A 139 3.59 10.09 43.81
CA ALA A 139 4.70 9.16 44.00
C ALA A 139 4.88 8.25 42.77
N VAL A 140 6.14 7.87 42.51
CA VAL A 140 6.45 6.74 41.62
C VAL A 140 5.81 5.48 42.20
N PRO A 141 5.11 4.64 41.41
CA PRO A 141 4.46 3.44 41.93
C PRO A 141 5.50 2.46 42.46
N ALA A 142 5.54 2.28 43.78
CA ALA A 142 6.08 1.07 44.37
C ALA A 142 5.15 -0.11 44.03
N ALA A 143 5.70 -1.31 43.86
CA ALA A 143 4.88 -2.48 43.56
C ALA A 143 3.83 -2.70 44.66
N ASP A 144 2.56 -2.82 44.27
CA ASP A 144 1.44 -2.98 45.21
C ASP A 144 1.52 -4.33 45.92
N ILE A 145 2.03 -4.29 47.15
CA ILE A 145 1.82 -5.32 48.17
C ILE A 145 0.30 -5.47 48.35
N SER A 146 -0.26 -6.66 48.14
CA SER A 146 -1.72 -6.81 48.12
C SER A 146 -2.32 -6.49 49.48
N GLU A 147 -3.60 -6.13 49.51
CA GLU A 147 -4.30 -5.80 50.76
C GLU A 147 -4.28 -6.99 51.74
N ALA A 148 -4.26 -8.22 51.23
CA ALA A 148 -4.07 -9.44 52.01
C ALA A 148 -2.64 -9.58 52.57
N ASP A 149 -1.59 -9.45 51.75
CA ASP A 149 -0.19 -9.48 52.23
C ASP A 149 0.06 -8.40 53.29
N ARG A 150 -0.61 -7.26 53.15
CA ARG A 150 -0.53 -6.12 54.05
C ARG A 150 -1.28 -6.36 55.36
N GLU A 151 -2.41 -7.06 55.35
CA GLU A 151 -3.06 -7.55 56.57
C GLU A 151 -2.23 -8.63 57.26
N ASP A 152 -1.64 -9.58 56.52
CA ASP A 152 -0.83 -10.67 57.07
C ASP A 152 0.45 -10.17 57.74
N ILE A 153 1.20 -9.25 57.12
CA ILE A 153 2.36 -8.58 57.76
C ILE A 153 1.93 -7.82 59.03
N LEU A 154 0.75 -7.18 59.02
CA LEU A 154 0.18 -6.54 60.20
C LEU A 154 -0.39 -7.55 61.23
N ALA A 155 -0.69 -8.78 60.82
CA ALA A 155 -1.14 -9.86 61.70
C ALA A 155 0.05 -10.51 62.41
N GLU A 156 1.12 -10.86 61.70
CA GLU A 156 2.38 -11.33 62.28
C GLU A 156 2.96 -10.30 63.27
N GLY A 157 3.02 -9.02 62.87
CA GLY A 157 3.48 -7.95 63.76
C GLY A 157 2.63 -7.77 65.02
N ARG A 158 1.31 -8.06 64.95
CA ARG A 158 0.42 -8.05 66.12
C ARG A 158 0.54 -9.33 66.95
N ALA A 159 0.77 -10.49 66.34
CA ALA A 159 0.98 -11.76 67.01
C ALA A 159 2.28 -11.74 67.85
N ALA A 160 3.40 -11.35 67.24
CA ALA A 160 4.69 -11.23 67.93
C ALA A 160 4.62 -10.27 69.14
N GLY A 161 4.01 -9.10 68.96
CA GLY A 161 3.82 -8.12 70.04
C GLY A 161 2.89 -8.61 71.16
N LEU A 162 1.94 -9.49 70.86
CA LEU A 162 1.07 -10.13 71.86
C LEU A 162 1.79 -11.25 72.62
N GLU A 163 2.62 -12.06 71.96
CA GLU A 163 3.40 -13.11 72.63
C GLU A 163 4.41 -12.53 73.64
N GLU A 164 5.20 -11.52 73.24
CA GLU A 164 6.13 -10.85 74.17
C GLU A 164 5.40 -10.16 75.34
N GLY A 165 4.29 -9.47 75.04
CA GLY A 165 3.47 -8.80 76.05
C GLY A 165 2.86 -9.76 77.08
N HIS A 166 2.33 -10.91 76.64
CA HIS A 166 1.81 -11.93 77.55
C HIS A 166 2.90 -12.68 78.31
N ALA A 167 4.05 -12.97 77.68
CA ALA A 167 5.18 -13.63 78.32
C ALA A 167 5.73 -12.81 79.51
N ALA A 168 5.90 -11.49 79.34
CA ALA A 168 6.36 -10.61 80.40
C ALA A 168 5.43 -10.63 81.62
N GLY A 169 4.11 -10.50 81.41
CA GLY A 169 3.12 -10.52 82.48
C GLY A 169 3.05 -11.85 83.24
N TYR A 170 3.06 -12.98 82.53
CA TYR A 170 3.02 -14.31 83.16
C TYR A 170 4.32 -14.66 83.91
N ALA A 171 5.48 -14.19 83.43
CA ALA A 171 6.76 -14.42 84.08
C ALA A 171 6.85 -13.71 85.46
N GLN A 172 6.32 -12.49 85.56
CA GLN A 172 6.43 -11.66 86.77
C GLN A 172 5.68 -12.27 87.97
N GLY A 173 4.42 -12.67 87.78
CA GLY A 173 3.62 -13.33 88.83
C GLY A 173 4.24 -14.64 89.34
N ARG A 174 4.86 -15.43 88.44
CA ARG A 174 5.50 -16.70 88.79
C ARG A 174 6.95 -16.58 89.30
N ARG A 175 7.49 -15.36 89.43
CA ARG A 175 8.73 -15.07 90.18
C ARG A 175 8.41 -14.70 91.63
N ALA A 176 7.43 -13.83 91.88
CA ALA A 176 7.04 -13.38 93.23
C ALA A 176 6.79 -14.54 94.21
N GLY A 177 5.86 -15.45 93.91
CA GLY A 177 5.53 -16.58 94.78
C GLY A 177 6.65 -17.63 94.96
N ARG A 178 7.64 -17.67 94.05
CA ARG A 178 8.86 -18.49 94.24
C ARG A 178 9.85 -17.80 95.18
N ASN A 179 9.93 -16.48 95.16
CA ASN A 179 10.85 -15.74 96.02
C ASN A 179 10.37 -15.72 97.48
N GLU A 180 9.07 -15.64 97.75
CA GLU A 180 8.52 -15.85 99.10
C GLU A 180 8.84 -17.26 99.63
N ALA A 181 8.62 -18.30 98.81
CA ALA A 181 8.94 -19.68 99.19
C ALA A 181 10.44 -19.90 99.45
N LYS A 182 11.32 -19.31 98.61
CA LYS A 182 12.77 -19.37 98.75
C LYS A 182 13.26 -18.63 100.00
N ALA A 183 12.68 -17.47 100.30
CA ALA A 183 12.96 -16.72 101.53
C ALA A 183 12.49 -17.47 102.79
N ALA A 184 11.28 -18.05 102.78
CA ALA A 184 10.76 -18.86 103.88
C ALA A 184 11.65 -20.09 104.16
N ALA A 185 12.11 -20.79 103.12
CA ALA A 185 13.03 -21.91 103.24
C ALA A 185 14.41 -21.49 103.77
N LEU A 186 14.96 -20.35 103.32
CA LEU A 186 16.21 -19.79 103.83
C LEU A 186 16.09 -19.40 105.32
N VAL A 187 14.97 -18.83 105.74
CA VAL A 187 14.70 -18.49 107.15
C VAL A 187 14.60 -19.77 108.01
N GLU A 188 13.90 -20.81 107.57
CA GLU A 188 13.87 -22.13 108.25
C GLU A 188 15.27 -22.76 108.37
N ALA A 189 16.09 -22.70 107.32
CA ALA A 189 17.46 -23.21 107.32
C ALA A 189 18.39 -22.42 108.27
N ARG A 190 18.29 -21.07 108.27
CA ARG A 190 19.08 -20.21 109.16
C ARG A 190 18.62 -20.35 110.62
N LEU A 191 17.33 -20.57 110.88
CA LEU A 191 16.79 -20.88 112.21
C LEU A 191 17.22 -22.26 112.72
N THR A 192 17.22 -23.30 111.88
CA THR A 192 17.65 -24.64 112.29
C THR A 192 19.15 -24.69 112.58
N ALA A 193 19.98 -23.97 111.81
CA ALA A 193 21.39 -23.75 112.16
C ALA A 193 21.54 -22.99 113.51
N LYS A 194 20.80 -21.89 113.72
CA LYS A 194 20.89 -21.10 114.97
C LYS A 194 20.35 -21.84 116.19
N ARG A 195 19.41 -22.79 116.03
CA ARG A 195 18.90 -23.71 117.09
C ARG A 195 19.96 -24.66 117.64
N GLN A 196 21.11 -24.84 116.99
CA GLN A 196 22.24 -25.61 117.53
C GLN A 196 23.07 -24.80 118.56
N VAL A 197 22.74 -23.52 118.80
CA VAL A 197 23.40 -22.65 119.78
C VAL A 197 22.39 -22.07 120.77
N SER A 198 22.62 -22.31 122.06
CA SER A 198 21.86 -21.84 123.24
C SER A 198 20.43 -22.36 123.41
N ALA A 199 20.25 -23.26 124.37
CA ALA A 199 18.96 -23.77 124.85
C ALA A 199 18.28 -22.87 125.92
N GLU A 200 18.78 -21.65 126.15
CA GLU A 200 18.46 -20.81 127.32
C GLU A 200 17.64 -19.55 127.00
N PHE A 201 17.05 -19.46 125.80
CA PHE A 201 16.26 -18.29 125.38
C PHE A 201 14.74 -18.50 125.45
N ASP A 202 14.06 -17.61 126.18
CA ASP A 202 12.60 -17.50 126.23
C ASP A 202 11.95 -17.31 124.86
N SER A 203 10.67 -17.68 124.74
CA SER A 203 9.93 -17.65 123.46
C SER A 203 9.97 -16.27 122.81
N ALA A 204 9.71 -15.21 123.58
CA ALA A 204 9.69 -13.83 123.07
C ALA A 204 11.04 -13.39 122.46
N THR A 205 12.16 -13.91 122.95
CA THR A 205 13.50 -13.63 122.40
C THR A 205 13.74 -14.44 121.12
N ARG A 206 13.29 -15.69 121.06
CA ARG A 206 13.35 -16.52 119.85
C ARG A 206 12.48 -15.96 118.73
N ASP A 207 11.30 -15.44 119.04
CA ASP A 207 10.40 -14.84 118.05
C ASP A 207 10.92 -13.50 117.51
N LYS A 208 11.57 -12.67 118.35
CA LYS A 208 12.30 -11.46 117.88
C LYS A 208 13.46 -11.80 116.94
N ILE A 209 14.32 -12.74 117.33
CA ILE A 209 15.44 -13.18 116.49
C ILE A 209 14.91 -13.80 115.18
N ARG A 210 13.73 -14.44 115.20
CA ARG A 210 13.06 -14.95 114.00
C ARG A 210 12.57 -13.82 113.09
N THR A 211 11.96 -12.75 113.61
CA THR A 211 11.55 -11.62 112.79
C THR A 211 12.74 -10.87 112.22
N GLU A 212 13.74 -10.54 113.05
CA GLU A 212 14.97 -9.83 112.63
C GLU A 212 15.70 -10.59 111.51
N LEU A 213 15.94 -11.89 111.69
CA LEU A 213 16.61 -12.74 110.69
C LEU A 213 15.76 -12.96 109.43
N ALA A 214 14.43 -12.91 109.54
CA ALA A 214 13.52 -12.99 108.41
C ALA A 214 13.44 -11.67 107.63
N ASP A 215 13.57 -10.52 108.29
CA ASP A 215 13.65 -9.21 107.63
C ASP A 215 15.03 -9.01 106.98
N GLU A 216 16.12 -9.47 107.62
CA GLU A 216 17.48 -9.47 107.05
C GLU A 216 17.57 -10.35 105.78
N VAL A 217 17.04 -11.58 105.81
CA VAL A 217 16.97 -12.45 104.61
C VAL A 217 16.08 -11.83 103.53
N ARG A 218 14.97 -11.17 103.89
CA ARG A 218 14.12 -10.46 102.93
C ARG A 218 14.73 -9.14 102.44
N ALA A 219 15.75 -8.59 103.09
CA ALA A 219 16.58 -7.52 102.52
C ALA A 219 17.55 -8.10 101.49
N GLN A 220 18.38 -9.07 101.89
CA GLN A 220 19.36 -9.74 101.01
C GLN A 220 18.73 -10.26 99.70
N VAL A 221 17.56 -10.90 99.76
CA VAL A 221 16.83 -11.41 98.58
C VAL A 221 16.18 -10.31 97.73
N ARG A 222 15.96 -9.10 98.26
CA ARG A 222 15.56 -7.93 97.45
C ARG A 222 16.78 -7.32 96.78
N ASP A 223 17.87 -7.10 97.51
CA ASP A 223 19.09 -6.50 96.98
C ASP A 223 19.69 -7.33 95.83
N GLU A 224 19.67 -8.67 95.94
CA GLU A 224 20.03 -9.59 94.84
C GLU A 224 19.08 -9.47 93.62
N LEU A 225 17.77 -9.39 93.86
CA LEU A 225 16.75 -9.35 92.80
C LEU A 225 16.73 -8.00 92.06
N ASP A 226 16.90 -6.90 92.78
CA ASP A 226 16.98 -5.56 92.20
C ASP A 226 18.26 -5.43 91.35
N ALA A 227 19.37 -6.07 91.76
CA ALA A 227 20.57 -6.18 90.94
C ALA A 227 20.36 -7.02 89.66
N GLU A 228 19.66 -8.16 89.72
CA GLU A 228 19.27 -8.92 88.52
C GLU A 228 18.36 -8.10 87.58
N ILE A 229 17.43 -7.31 88.15
CA ILE A 229 16.50 -6.48 87.37
C ILE A 229 17.23 -5.33 86.68
N GLU A 230 18.15 -4.63 87.36
CA GLU A 230 18.94 -3.56 86.73
C GLU A 230 19.93 -4.09 85.69
N ALA A 231 20.50 -5.28 85.88
CA ALA A 231 21.32 -5.94 84.86
C ALA A 231 20.50 -6.24 83.59
N ALA A 232 19.32 -6.86 83.72
CA ALA A 232 18.44 -7.14 82.59
C ALA A 232 17.89 -5.86 81.91
N ARG A 233 17.68 -4.78 82.67
CA ARG A 233 17.34 -3.46 82.12
C ARG A 233 18.48 -2.86 81.31
N ALA A 234 19.72 -2.97 81.79
CA ALA A 234 20.90 -2.45 81.08
C ALA A 234 21.14 -3.21 79.77
N GLU A 235 20.96 -4.54 79.76
CA GLU A 235 21.04 -5.39 78.57
C GLU A 235 19.96 -5.01 77.54
N ALA A 236 18.69 -4.96 77.94
CA ALA A 236 17.59 -4.54 77.06
C ALA A 236 17.76 -3.10 76.53
N MET A 237 18.32 -2.18 77.32
CA MET A 237 18.66 -0.82 76.84
C MET A 237 19.83 -0.80 75.85
N ALA A 238 20.78 -1.73 75.94
CA ALA A 238 21.87 -1.86 74.98
C ALA A 238 21.35 -2.35 73.62
N ASP A 239 20.50 -3.38 73.61
CA ASP A 239 19.90 -3.91 72.37
C ASP A 239 18.93 -2.91 71.73
N ALA A 240 18.09 -2.26 72.54
CA ALA A 240 17.21 -1.16 72.11
C ALA A 240 18.00 0.08 71.63
N LYS A 241 19.30 0.17 71.88
CA LYS A 241 20.21 1.16 71.29
C LYS A 241 20.85 0.64 70.00
N ALA A 242 21.40 -0.57 70.01
CA ALA A 242 22.07 -1.17 68.85
C ALA A 242 21.13 -1.28 67.63
N THR A 243 19.87 -1.67 67.86
CA THR A 243 18.80 -1.69 66.84
C THR A 243 18.50 -0.30 66.28
N ARG A 244 18.38 0.73 67.14
CA ARG A 244 18.17 2.13 66.71
C ARG A 244 19.34 2.64 65.88
N ASP A 245 20.58 2.35 66.30
CA ASP A 245 21.80 2.77 65.60
C ASP A 245 21.93 2.05 64.24
N ALA A 246 21.49 0.79 64.14
CA ALA A 246 21.41 0.05 62.88
C ALA A 246 20.35 0.64 61.92
N ALA A 247 19.14 0.89 62.40
CA ALA A 247 18.07 1.52 61.62
C ALA A 247 18.46 2.93 61.15
N MET A 248 19.18 3.70 61.98
CA MET A 248 19.68 5.02 61.58
C MET A 248 20.72 4.94 60.45
N ARG A 249 21.67 3.99 60.52
CA ARG A 249 22.65 3.77 59.43
C ARG A 249 21.95 3.41 58.12
N MET A 250 21.01 2.45 58.14
CA MET A 250 20.26 2.03 56.96
C MET A 250 19.47 3.19 56.33
N ARG A 251 18.81 4.03 57.14
CA ARG A 251 18.12 5.23 56.64
C ARG A 251 19.06 6.24 55.98
N VAL A 252 20.29 6.39 56.47
CA VAL A 252 21.31 7.28 55.87
C VAL A 252 21.81 6.72 54.53
N GLN A 253 22.01 5.40 54.43
CA GLN A 253 22.40 4.74 53.18
C GLN A 253 21.32 4.90 52.10
N ILE A 254 20.07 4.55 52.41
CA ILE A 254 18.93 4.70 51.48
C ILE A 254 18.78 6.16 51.03
N ALA A 255 18.90 7.13 51.95
CA ALA A 255 18.82 8.56 51.60
C ALA A 255 19.96 9.00 50.67
N ALA A 256 21.17 8.45 50.82
CA ALA A 256 22.30 8.72 49.93
C ALA A 256 22.10 8.09 48.55
N GLU A 257 21.67 6.83 48.49
CA GLU A 257 21.42 6.07 47.25
C GLU A 257 20.31 6.72 46.40
N VAL A 258 19.20 7.11 47.03
CA VAL A 258 18.11 7.86 46.37
C VAL A 258 18.59 9.22 45.87
N ALA A 259 19.45 9.92 46.62
CA ALA A 259 20.03 11.20 46.19
C ALA A 259 21.01 11.05 45.02
N SER A 260 21.79 9.96 44.95
CA SER A 260 22.64 9.67 43.77
C SER A 260 21.82 9.24 42.56
N SER A 261 20.83 8.36 42.75
CA SER A 261 19.94 7.87 41.68
C SER A 261 19.18 9.03 41.03
N ARG A 262 18.60 9.93 41.84
CA ARG A 262 17.94 11.14 41.36
C ARG A 262 18.88 12.05 40.55
N ARG A 263 20.10 12.28 41.01
CA ARG A 263 21.08 13.10 40.27
C ARG A 263 21.48 12.46 38.94
N GLN A 264 21.61 11.14 38.90
CA GLN A 264 21.90 10.42 37.66
C GLN A 264 20.74 10.58 36.67
N ALA A 265 19.50 10.35 37.09
CA ALA A 265 18.32 10.57 36.26
C ALA A 265 18.18 12.03 35.76
N GLU A 266 18.48 13.03 36.61
CA GLU A 266 18.51 14.45 36.22
C GLU A 266 19.60 14.75 35.16
N LEU A 267 20.76 14.07 35.21
CA LEU A 267 21.82 14.15 34.19
C LEU A 267 21.44 13.42 32.90
N ASP A 268 20.89 12.22 32.99
CA ASP A 268 20.51 11.39 31.84
C ASP A 268 19.41 12.06 31.00
N VAL A 269 18.40 12.64 31.66
CA VAL A 269 17.35 13.46 31.01
C VAL A 269 17.96 14.70 30.34
N SER A 270 18.92 15.37 31.00
CA SER A 270 19.61 16.54 30.42
C SER A 270 20.43 16.16 29.17
N ALA A 271 21.12 15.02 29.20
CA ALA A 271 21.87 14.50 28.06
C ALA A 271 20.95 14.12 26.89
N LEU A 272 19.83 13.43 27.16
CA LEU A 272 18.84 13.03 26.16
C LEU A 272 18.17 14.24 25.49
N LEU A 273 17.82 15.27 26.27
CA LEU A 273 17.29 16.53 25.73
C LEU A 273 18.32 17.29 24.88
N LEU A 274 19.61 17.21 25.22
CA LEU A 274 20.69 17.85 24.46
C LEU A 274 20.95 17.14 23.13
N GLU A 275 20.98 15.80 23.08
CA GLU A 275 21.18 15.09 21.81
C GLU A 275 19.93 15.17 20.92
N SER A 276 18.73 15.09 21.50
CA SER A 276 17.46 15.32 20.77
C SER A 276 17.42 16.70 20.10
N ARG A 277 17.97 17.75 20.75
CA ARG A 277 18.14 19.06 20.12
C ARG A 277 19.13 19.03 18.95
N LYS A 278 20.30 18.39 19.11
CA LYS A 278 21.29 18.28 18.02
C LYS A 278 20.73 17.51 16.83
N ASP A 279 19.94 16.48 17.05
CA ASP A 279 19.29 15.72 15.97
C ASP A 279 18.21 16.55 15.25
N ALA A 280 17.44 17.36 15.99
CA ALA A 280 16.52 18.33 15.39
C ALA A 280 17.26 19.42 14.56
N GLU A 281 18.40 19.92 15.04
CA GLU A 281 19.26 20.87 14.33
C GLU A 281 19.88 20.23 13.06
N ARG A 282 20.41 19.00 13.16
CA ARG A 282 20.95 18.21 12.03
C ARG A 282 19.88 17.96 10.96
N GLU A 283 18.66 17.60 11.35
CA GLU A 283 17.58 17.33 10.39
C GLU A 283 17.00 18.62 9.78
N HIS A 284 16.92 19.71 10.55
CA HIS A 284 16.63 21.04 10.02
C HIS A 284 17.62 21.43 8.91
N ASP A 285 18.93 21.27 9.14
CA ASP A 285 19.95 21.63 8.16
C ASP A 285 19.90 20.74 6.90
N ARG A 286 19.60 19.45 7.06
CA ARG A 286 19.31 18.54 5.93
C ARG A 286 18.09 18.98 5.12
N ILE A 287 17.02 19.41 5.79
CA ILE A 287 15.81 19.94 5.13
C ILE A 287 16.14 21.22 4.35
N VAL A 288 16.91 22.15 4.94
CA VAL A 288 17.35 23.38 4.27
C VAL A 288 18.26 23.08 3.06
N GLN A 289 19.18 22.12 3.17
CA GLN A 289 20.03 21.71 2.05
C GLN A 289 19.21 21.07 0.92
N ARG A 290 18.27 20.16 1.24
CA ARG A 290 17.36 19.55 0.26
C ARG A 290 16.46 20.59 -0.41
N ALA A 291 15.96 21.57 0.34
CA ALA A 291 15.15 22.67 -0.22
C ALA A 291 15.94 23.51 -1.22
N ARG A 292 17.20 23.85 -0.92
CA ARG A 292 18.10 24.55 -1.87
C ARG A 292 18.40 23.71 -3.11
N ALA A 293 18.75 22.44 -2.95
CA ALA A 293 19.01 21.55 -4.08
C ALA A 293 17.79 21.39 -5.01
N LEU A 294 16.57 21.38 -4.46
CA LEU A 294 15.33 21.37 -5.22
C LEU A 294 15.06 22.70 -5.93
N GLN A 295 15.39 23.84 -5.31
CA GLN A 295 15.32 25.15 -5.94
C GLN A 295 16.32 25.26 -7.11
N ASP A 296 17.59 24.91 -6.90
CA ASP A 296 18.65 24.89 -7.94
C ASP A 296 18.24 24.04 -9.16
N ASP A 297 17.63 22.87 -8.94
CA ASP A 297 17.14 22.02 -10.03
C ASP A 297 15.88 22.59 -10.70
N THR A 298 15.02 23.31 -9.96
CA THR A 298 13.86 24.00 -10.52
C THR A 298 14.29 25.15 -11.42
N GLU A 299 15.21 26.01 -10.99
CA GLU A 299 15.77 27.11 -11.79
C GLU A 299 16.47 26.59 -13.07
N ARG A 300 17.17 25.44 -13.00
CA ARG A 300 17.74 24.76 -14.17
C ARG A 300 16.69 24.23 -15.13
N ARG A 301 15.56 23.72 -14.64
CA ARG A 301 14.44 23.27 -15.47
C ARG A 301 13.75 24.45 -16.15
N GLU A 302 13.50 25.54 -15.41
CA GLU A 302 12.92 26.77 -15.94
C GLU A 302 13.79 27.39 -17.04
N SER A 303 15.12 27.47 -16.83
CA SER A 303 16.04 27.94 -17.88
C SER A 303 15.98 27.11 -19.16
N ARG A 304 15.95 25.77 -19.04
CA ARG A 304 15.82 24.85 -20.19
C ARG A 304 14.46 24.94 -20.89
N LEU A 305 13.40 25.28 -20.15
CA LEU A 305 12.08 25.53 -20.72
C LEU A 305 12.06 26.86 -21.48
N ALA A 306 12.62 27.94 -20.94
CA ALA A 306 12.73 29.23 -21.62
C ALA A 306 13.59 29.16 -22.89
N GLU A 307 14.71 28.43 -22.88
CA GLU A 307 15.51 28.15 -24.09
C GLU A 307 14.70 27.40 -25.17
N ARG A 308 13.83 26.48 -24.74
CA ARG A 308 12.97 25.71 -25.65
C ARG A 308 11.79 26.53 -26.18
N GLU A 309 11.22 27.40 -25.35
CA GLU A 309 10.16 28.34 -25.71
C GLU A 309 10.66 29.32 -26.78
N GLN A 310 11.79 30.01 -26.53
CA GLN A 310 12.43 30.89 -27.53
C GLN A 310 12.75 30.18 -28.85
N ARG A 311 13.15 28.90 -28.79
CA ARG A 311 13.38 28.10 -30.00
C ARG A 311 12.07 27.81 -30.76
N LEU A 312 10.98 27.54 -30.06
CA LEU A 312 9.67 27.29 -30.66
C LEU A 312 9.07 28.57 -31.25
N ASP A 313 9.18 29.71 -30.58
CA ASP A 313 8.78 31.01 -31.12
C ASP A 313 9.55 31.34 -32.40
N ALA A 314 10.88 31.16 -32.40
CA ALA A 314 11.72 31.35 -33.57
C ALA A 314 11.51 30.30 -34.70
N GLU A 315 10.72 29.25 -34.45
CA GLU A 315 10.25 28.28 -35.45
C GLU A 315 8.84 28.63 -35.95
N LEU A 316 7.95 29.11 -35.06
CA LEU A 316 6.66 29.69 -35.41
C LEU A 316 6.79 30.92 -36.32
N ASP A 317 7.70 31.85 -36.01
CA ASP A 317 8.00 33.03 -36.86
C ASP A 317 8.37 32.62 -38.30
N ARG A 318 9.11 31.52 -38.47
CA ARG A 318 9.49 30.99 -39.79
C ARG A 318 8.31 30.33 -40.50
N ILE A 319 7.44 29.67 -39.76
CA ILE A 319 6.21 29.06 -40.29
C ILE A 319 5.25 30.17 -40.72
N GLU A 320 5.08 31.25 -39.94
CA GLU A 320 4.28 32.41 -40.35
C GLU A 320 4.85 33.12 -41.57
N ALA A 321 6.17 33.37 -41.61
CA ALA A 321 6.83 33.97 -42.77
C ALA A 321 6.59 33.11 -44.03
N ARG A 322 6.81 31.80 -43.93
CA ARG A 322 6.58 30.87 -45.04
C ARG A 322 5.11 30.75 -45.45
N SER A 323 4.17 30.88 -44.52
CA SER A 323 2.74 30.96 -44.83
C SER A 323 2.41 32.21 -45.64
N ARG A 324 2.98 33.37 -45.28
CA ARG A 324 2.83 34.62 -46.05
C ARG A 324 3.45 34.49 -47.45
N ASP A 325 4.65 33.93 -47.55
CA ASP A 325 5.31 33.65 -48.85
C ASP A 325 4.45 32.74 -49.75
N LEU A 326 3.72 31.80 -49.16
CA LEU A 326 2.79 30.90 -49.87
C LEU A 326 1.48 31.59 -50.27
N GLU A 327 0.90 32.42 -49.40
CA GLU A 327 -0.29 33.23 -49.70
C GLU A 327 -0.02 34.22 -50.85
N ASP A 328 1.13 34.91 -50.82
CA ASP A 328 1.58 35.81 -51.90
C ASP A 328 1.83 35.03 -53.21
N ALA A 329 2.43 33.84 -53.12
CA ALA A 329 2.64 32.98 -54.29
C ALA A 329 1.32 32.44 -54.88
N GLU A 330 0.33 32.13 -54.05
CA GLU A 330 -1.00 31.70 -54.49
C GLU A 330 -1.79 32.85 -55.12
N SER A 331 -1.70 34.07 -54.58
CA SER A 331 -2.25 35.27 -55.23
C SER A 331 -1.58 35.51 -56.60
N ALA A 332 -0.26 35.45 -56.67
CA ALA A 332 0.49 35.60 -57.91
C ALA A 332 0.31 34.44 -58.91
N ALA A 333 -0.27 33.31 -58.49
CA ALA A 333 -0.77 32.27 -59.39
C ALA A 333 -2.15 32.66 -59.95
N LYS A 334 -3.11 33.01 -59.07
CA LYS A 334 -4.46 33.46 -59.46
C LYS A 334 -4.45 34.67 -60.40
N ASP A 335 -3.56 35.63 -60.18
CA ASP A 335 -3.38 36.78 -61.06
C ASP A 335 -2.85 36.39 -62.46
N ARG A 336 -1.98 35.37 -62.54
CA ARG A 336 -1.52 34.81 -63.83
C ARG A 336 -2.61 34.01 -64.52
N ASP A 337 -3.39 33.22 -63.80
CA ASP A 337 -4.51 32.46 -64.37
C ASP A 337 -5.57 33.43 -64.92
N ALA A 338 -5.87 34.51 -64.21
CA ALA A 338 -6.74 35.59 -64.71
C ALA A 338 -6.16 36.31 -65.95
N GLU A 339 -4.83 36.47 -66.04
CA GLU A 339 -4.17 37.00 -67.25
C GLU A 339 -4.22 36.00 -68.41
N LEU A 340 -4.06 34.71 -68.15
CA LEU A 340 -4.17 33.62 -69.12
C LEU A 340 -5.60 33.52 -69.66
N ASP A 341 -6.62 33.53 -68.81
CA ASP A 341 -8.03 33.58 -69.23
C ASP A 341 -8.32 34.82 -70.08
N ALA A 342 -7.71 35.98 -69.76
CA ALA A 342 -7.90 37.22 -70.53
C ALA A 342 -7.22 37.14 -71.91
N ARG A 343 -6.03 36.51 -71.98
CA ARG A 343 -5.35 36.19 -73.24
C ARG A 343 -6.13 35.15 -74.06
N GLU A 344 -6.68 34.11 -73.44
CA GLU A 344 -7.50 33.10 -74.10
C GLU A 344 -8.81 33.72 -74.63
N ARG A 345 -9.47 34.59 -73.86
CA ARG A 345 -10.60 35.40 -74.34
C ARG A 345 -10.22 36.30 -75.52
N SER A 346 -9.02 36.91 -75.51
CA SER A 346 -8.52 37.70 -76.64
C SER A 346 -8.20 36.86 -77.88
N ILE A 347 -7.67 35.65 -77.71
CA ILE A 347 -7.40 34.69 -78.79
C ILE A 347 -8.73 34.17 -79.34
N THR A 348 -9.70 33.91 -78.48
CA THR A 348 -11.06 33.52 -78.86
C THR A 348 -11.72 34.61 -79.69
N GLY A 349 -11.62 35.89 -79.31
CA GLY A 349 -12.11 37.03 -80.10
C GLY A 349 -11.35 37.32 -81.42
N GLU A 350 -10.12 36.82 -81.59
CA GLU A 350 -9.46 36.73 -82.90
C GLU A 350 -10.05 35.58 -83.73
N LEU A 351 -10.24 34.40 -83.12
CA LEU A 351 -10.78 33.20 -83.78
C LEU A 351 -12.24 33.38 -84.21
N GLU A 352 -13.09 34.00 -83.39
CA GLU A 352 -14.48 34.37 -83.71
C GLU A 352 -14.54 35.27 -84.96
N ARG A 353 -13.56 36.17 -85.12
CA ARG A 353 -13.45 37.06 -86.29
C ARG A 353 -13.03 36.32 -87.55
N ILE A 354 -12.36 35.16 -87.42
CA ILE A 354 -11.94 34.28 -88.51
C ILE A 354 -13.06 33.26 -88.85
N ALA A 355 -13.86 32.84 -87.87
CA ALA A 355 -14.81 31.74 -87.94
C ALA A 355 -16.19 32.12 -88.49
N THR A 356 -16.26 32.80 -89.64
CA THR A 356 -17.54 33.25 -90.24
C THR A 356 -18.36 32.13 -90.94
N LEU A 357 -18.24 30.87 -90.50
CA LEU A 357 -19.00 29.71 -90.99
C LEU A 357 -19.29 28.65 -89.90
N THR A 358 -20.57 28.27 -89.81
CA THR A 358 -21.21 27.12 -89.15
C THR A 358 -20.42 26.27 -88.13
N ALA A 359 -20.82 26.35 -86.85
CA ALA A 359 -20.68 25.22 -85.89
C ALA A 359 -21.79 25.13 -84.83
N ASP A 360 -22.70 26.10 -84.77
CA ASP A 360 -23.25 26.56 -83.49
C ASP A 360 -24.46 25.77 -82.98
N ASP A 361 -25.31 25.29 -83.89
CA ASP A 361 -26.51 24.48 -83.53
C ASP A 361 -26.13 23.23 -82.72
N ALA A 362 -25.01 22.59 -83.05
CA ALA A 362 -24.50 21.40 -82.37
C ALA A 362 -23.84 21.70 -81.00
N LYS A 363 -23.40 22.96 -80.77
CA LYS A 363 -22.69 23.37 -79.56
C LYS A 363 -23.64 23.71 -78.42
N ALA A 364 -24.82 24.25 -78.74
CA ALA A 364 -25.83 24.66 -77.77
C ALA A 364 -26.45 23.47 -77.00
N GLU A 365 -26.80 22.39 -77.71
CA GLU A 365 -27.43 21.21 -77.11
C GLU A 365 -26.48 20.41 -76.20
N LEU A 366 -25.19 20.36 -76.56
CA LEU A 366 -24.17 19.64 -75.79
C LEU A 366 -23.87 20.30 -74.42
N LEU A 367 -23.74 21.62 -74.38
CA LEU A 367 -23.37 22.36 -73.17
C LEU A 367 -24.46 22.29 -72.08
N ALA A 368 -25.73 22.34 -72.46
CA ALA A 368 -26.86 22.29 -71.53
C ALA A 368 -26.96 20.97 -70.75
N ALA A 369 -26.54 19.85 -71.34
CA ALA A 369 -26.53 18.54 -70.69
C ALA A 369 -25.41 18.39 -69.64
N GLN A 370 -24.32 19.15 -69.77
CA GLN A 370 -23.08 18.92 -69.01
C GLN A 370 -23.03 19.67 -67.67
N GLU A 371 -23.54 20.91 -67.60
CA GLU A 371 -23.53 21.72 -66.36
C GLU A 371 -24.27 21.06 -65.19
N SER A 372 -25.42 20.43 -65.47
CA SER A 372 -26.24 19.71 -64.49
C SER A 372 -25.50 18.50 -63.90
N THR A 373 -24.80 17.75 -64.77
CA THR A 373 -24.02 16.57 -64.39
C THR A 373 -22.86 16.94 -63.49
N ILE A 374 -22.08 17.96 -63.87
CA ILE A 374 -20.91 18.43 -63.12
C ILE A 374 -21.30 18.90 -61.72
N ARG A 375 -22.34 19.72 -61.56
CA ARG A 375 -22.79 20.16 -60.21
C ARG A 375 -23.17 18.98 -59.31
N ARG A 376 -23.80 17.93 -59.85
CA ARG A 376 -24.20 16.76 -59.07
C ARG A 376 -22.99 15.92 -58.65
N GLU A 377 -22.02 15.75 -59.53
CA GLU A 377 -20.79 15.00 -59.26
C GLU A 377 -19.89 15.73 -58.26
N SER A 378 -19.70 17.04 -58.39
CA SER A 378 -18.94 17.83 -57.41
C SER A 378 -19.55 17.79 -56.01
N ALA A 379 -20.88 17.83 -55.90
CA ALA A 379 -21.57 17.75 -54.60
C ALA A 379 -21.46 16.36 -53.96
N LEU A 380 -21.48 15.28 -54.74
CA LEU A 380 -21.24 13.92 -54.26
C LEU A 380 -19.78 13.76 -53.82
N MET A 381 -18.82 14.23 -54.64
CA MET A 381 -17.39 14.12 -54.37
C MET A 381 -16.98 14.91 -53.11
N ALA A 382 -17.47 16.13 -52.93
CA ALA A 382 -17.23 16.93 -51.73
C ALA A 382 -17.74 16.23 -50.47
N ARG A 383 -18.97 15.69 -50.51
CA ARG A 383 -19.58 14.96 -49.38
C ARG A 383 -18.84 13.65 -49.07
N GLN A 384 -18.32 12.97 -50.10
CA GLN A 384 -17.53 11.76 -49.93
C GLN A 384 -16.15 12.07 -49.30
N ILE A 385 -15.48 13.13 -49.75
CA ILE A 385 -14.23 13.63 -49.14
C ILE A 385 -14.45 14.00 -47.66
N GLU A 386 -15.54 14.71 -47.35
CA GLU A 386 -15.90 15.11 -45.98
C GLU A 386 -16.17 13.89 -45.07
N GLN A 387 -16.84 12.86 -45.58
CA GLN A 387 -17.03 11.59 -44.88
C GLN A 387 -15.71 10.84 -44.65
N THR A 388 -14.86 10.72 -45.67
CA THR A 388 -13.54 10.06 -45.54
C THR A 388 -12.64 10.80 -44.54
N ALA A 389 -12.56 12.13 -44.63
CA ALA A 389 -11.77 12.95 -43.72
C ALA A 389 -12.25 12.83 -42.27
N THR A 390 -13.57 12.81 -42.04
CA THR A 390 -14.16 12.64 -40.70
C THR A 390 -13.86 11.25 -40.12
N ALA A 391 -13.95 10.20 -40.95
CA ALA A 391 -13.63 8.84 -40.55
C ALA A 391 -12.13 8.69 -40.21
N GLU A 392 -11.24 9.17 -41.08
CA GLU A 392 -9.79 9.15 -40.84
C GLU A 392 -9.40 9.94 -39.58
N ALA A 393 -9.95 11.14 -39.38
CA ALA A 393 -9.68 11.95 -38.20
C ALA A 393 -10.11 11.24 -36.91
N THR A 394 -11.26 10.55 -36.94
CA THR A 394 -11.75 9.76 -35.81
C THR A 394 -10.81 8.60 -35.49
N THR A 395 -10.38 7.82 -36.48
CA THR A 395 -9.42 6.71 -36.28
C THR A 395 -8.06 7.20 -35.79
N LYS A 396 -7.54 8.28 -36.39
CA LYS A 396 -6.26 8.91 -35.97
C LYS A 396 -6.32 9.42 -34.53
N ALA A 397 -7.44 10.03 -34.11
CA ALA A 397 -7.62 10.48 -32.73
C ALA A 397 -7.58 9.32 -31.72
N LYS A 398 -8.26 8.19 -32.01
CA LYS A 398 -8.23 6.99 -31.15
C LYS A 398 -6.82 6.42 -31.02
N ALA A 399 -6.10 6.29 -32.13
CA ALA A 399 -4.71 5.80 -32.13
C ALA A 399 -3.78 6.71 -31.31
N ILE A 400 -3.87 8.04 -31.47
CA ILE A 400 -3.06 9.00 -30.70
C ILE A 400 -3.32 8.89 -29.19
N VAL A 401 -4.57 8.64 -28.76
CA VAL A 401 -4.90 8.42 -27.35
C VAL A 401 -4.36 7.07 -26.85
N ALA A 402 -4.52 5.99 -27.62
CA ALA A 402 -3.97 4.68 -27.25
C ALA A 402 -2.44 4.72 -27.09
N ASP A 403 -1.72 5.30 -28.06
CA ASP A 403 -0.27 5.51 -27.99
C ASP A 403 0.13 6.41 -26.80
N ALA A 404 -0.71 7.35 -26.39
CA ALA A 404 -0.44 8.21 -25.23
C ALA A 404 -0.56 7.43 -23.92
N ILE A 405 -1.53 6.52 -23.78
CA ILE A 405 -1.69 5.66 -22.61
C ILE A 405 -0.51 4.67 -22.53
N ALA A 406 -0.18 3.99 -23.63
CA ALA A 406 0.91 3.01 -23.68
C ALA A 406 2.28 3.61 -23.27
N ARG A 407 2.53 4.89 -23.57
CA ARG A 407 3.78 5.59 -23.22
C ARG A 407 3.89 6.06 -21.76
N VAL A 408 2.83 5.96 -20.96
CA VAL A 408 2.82 6.41 -19.56
C VAL A 408 3.06 5.27 -18.56
N ALA A 409 2.79 4.02 -18.95
CA ALA A 409 3.02 2.86 -18.10
C ALA A 409 4.46 2.34 -18.25
N SER A 410 5.12 2.05 -17.12
CA SER A 410 6.54 1.67 -17.08
C SER A 410 6.78 0.46 -16.18
N GLU A 411 7.63 -0.45 -16.64
CA GLU A 411 7.97 -1.69 -15.94
C GLU A 411 9.29 -1.63 -15.14
N GLN A 412 9.38 -2.45 -14.08
CA GLN A 412 10.64 -3.00 -13.54
C GLN A 412 10.42 -4.43 -12.95
N THR A 413 11.51 -5.16 -12.73
CA THR A 413 11.62 -6.60 -12.41
C THR A 413 11.40 -6.93 -10.91
N ALA A 414 11.38 -8.18 -10.41
CA ALA A 414 11.84 -9.48 -10.92
C ALA A 414 10.98 -10.67 -10.45
N GLU A 415 11.32 -11.89 -10.86
CA GLU A 415 10.64 -13.15 -10.49
C GLU A 415 11.38 -13.95 -9.38
N SER A 416 10.76 -15.02 -8.86
CA SER A 416 11.35 -15.96 -7.89
C SER A 416 10.89 -17.39 -8.18
N VAL A 417 11.80 -18.37 -8.01
CA VAL A 417 11.63 -19.74 -8.57
C VAL A 417 11.33 -20.79 -7.49
N VAL A 418 11.43 -20.44 -6.20
CA VAL A 418 11.38 -21.40 -5.08
C VAL A 418 10.01 -21.46 -4.40
N ALA A 419 9.59 -22.64 -3.95
CA ALA A 419 8.46 -22.79 -3.02
C ALA A 419 8.93 -23.38 -1.68
N VAL A 420 8.58 -22.71 -0.57
CA VAL A 420 8.91 -23.15 0.80
C VAL A 420 7.77 -23.99 1.36
N MET A 421 8.08 -25.19 1.88
CA MET A 421 7.15 -25.99 2.67
C MET A 421 7.65 -26.17 4.10
N HIS A 422 6.79 -25.86 5.06
CA HIS A 422 7.04 -26.08 6.49
C HIS A 422 6.65 -27.51 6.88
N LEU A 423 7.36 -28.08 7.84
CA LEU A 423 7.19 -29.43 8.37
C LEU A 423 6.81 -29.37 9.86
N PRO A 424 6.06 -30.36 10.38
CA PRO A 424 5.66 -30.39 11.79
C PRO A 424 6.76 -30.86 12.76
N SER A 425 7.95 -31.24 12.25
CA SER A 425 9.18 -31.54 13.01
C SER A 425 10.32 -31.98 12.09
N ASP A 426 11.56 -31.90 12.56
CA ASP A 426 12.73 -32.46 11.85
C ASP A 426 12.74 -34.01 11.77
N ASP A 427 11.98 -34.73 12.61
CA ASP A 427 11.77 -36.18 12.38
C ASP A 427 11.04 -36.43 11.04
N MET A 428 10.12 -35.54 10.66
CA MET A 428 9.48 -35.60 9.34
C MET A 428 10.50 -35.34 8.23
N LYS A 429 11.43 -34.38 8.41
CA LYS A 429 12.55 -34.11 7.49
C LYS A 429 13.40 -35.38 7.29
N GLY A 430 13.69 -36.12 8.37
CA GLY A 430 14.34 -37.43 8.33
C GLY A 430 13.55 -38.51 7.58
N ARG A 431 12.22 -38.57 7.73
CA ARG A 431 11.34 -39.50 6.99
C ARG A 431 11.25 -39.17 5.50
N ILE A 432 11.27 -37.89 5.14
CA ILE A 432 11.25 -37.39 3.75
C ILE A 432 12.51 -37.85 3.01
N ILE A 433 13.70 -37.72 3.63
CA ILE A 433 14.95 -38.27 3.09
C ILE A 433 14.87 -39.79 3.02
N GLY A 434 14.50 -40.43 4.13
CA GLY A 434 14.52 -41.87 4.31
C GLY A 434 15.93 -42.45 4.35
N ARG A 435 16.05 -43.77 4.57
CA ARG A 435 17.37 -44.44 4.60
C ARG A 435 18.05 -44.31 3.24
N GLU A 436 19.30 -43.88 3.24
CA GLU A 436 20.15 -43.71 2.04
C GLU A 436 19.56 -42.76 0.96
N GLY A 437 18.64 -41.86 1.36
CA GLY A 437 17.94 -40.97 0.43
C GLY A 437 16.89 -41.70 -0.44
N ARG A 438 16.45 -42.90 -0.05
CA ARG A 438 15.49 -43.70 -0.84
C ARG A 438 14.15 -42.99 -1.07
N ASN A 439 13.66 -42.26 -0.08
CA ASN A 439 12.33 -41.65 -0.15
C ASN A 439 12.35 -40.37 -0.98
N ILE A 440 13.31 -39.48 -0.73
CA ILE A 440 13.53 -38.28 -1.54
C ILE A 440 13.76 -38.63 -3.02
N ARG A 441 14.66 -39.57 -3.34
CA ARG A 441 14.90 -39.99 -4.74
C ARG A 441 13.66 -40.57 -5.42
N ALA A 442 12.82 -41.30 -4.68
CA ALA A 442 11.56 -41.81 -5.21
C ALA A 442 10.59 -40.64 -5.49
N PHE A 443 10.46 -39.70 -4.56
CA PHE A 443 9.66 -38.47 -4.75
C PHE A 443 10.13 -37.66 -5.96
N GLU A 444 11.42 -37.39 -6.09
CA GLU A 444 11.99 -36.64 -7.22
C GLU A 444 11.76 -37.37 -8.56
N THR A 445 11.91 -38.70 -8.58
CA THR A 445 11.70 -39.52 -9.78
C THR A 445 10.22 -39.61 -10.20
N ILE A 446 9.29 -39.69 -9.23
CA ILE A 446 7.85 -39.81 -9.48
C ILE A 446 7.24 -38.45 -9.84
N THR A 447 7.57 -37.40 -9.10
CA THR A 447 6.95 -36.07 -9.24
C THR A 447 7.64 -35.17 -10.27
N GLY A 448 8.93 -35.41 -10.56
CA GLY A 448 9.73 -34.48 -11.36
C GLY A 448 10.00 -33.13 -10.67
N VAL A 449 9.90 -33.08 -9.34
CA VAL A 449 10.21 -31.90 -8.51
C VAL A 449 11.44 -32.21 -7.65
N ASN A 450 12.48 -31.38 -7.75
CA ASN A 450 13.69 -31.54 -6.95
C ASN A 450 13.42 -31.04 -5.52
N LEU A 451 13.94 -31.76 -4.52
CA LEU A 451 13.63 -31.49 -3.12
C LEU A 451 14.87 -31.04 -2.37
N ILE A 452 15.06 -29.72 -2.29
CA ILE A 452 16.24 -29.12 -1.68
C ILE A 452 16.06 -29.10 -0.16
N ILE A 453 16.94 -29.82 0.53
CA ILE A 453 16.96 -29.95 1.99
C ILE A 453 18.25 -29.30 2.48
N ASP A 454 18.08 -28.17 3.16
CA ASP A 454 19.13 -27.28 3.67
C ASP A 454 19.16 -27.30 5.22
N ASP A 455 20.13 -26.64 5.85
CA ASP A 455 20.27 -26.54 7.31
C ASP A 455 19.13 -25.76 8.00
N THR A 456 18.28 -25.06 7.23
CA THR A 456 17.05 -24.43 7.75
C THR A 456 16.14 -25.44 8.49
N PRO A 457 15.87 -25.28 9.80
CA PRO A 457 15.08 -26.24 10.59
C PRO A 457 13.60 -26.23 10.18
N GLU A 458 12.94 -27.39 10.30
CA GLU A 458 11.50 -27.56 10.05
C GLU A 458 10.99 -27.08 8.67
N ALA A 459 11.89 -26.91 7.69
CA ALA A 459 11.56 -26.47 6.33
C ALA A 459 12.24 -27.33 5.26
N VAL A 460 11.59 -27.40 4.09
CA VAL A 460 12.09 -28.04 2.86
C VAL A 460 11.68 -27.19 1.66
N LEU A 461 12.56 -27.05 0.68
CA LEU A 461 12.35 -26.23 -0.51
C LEU A 461 12.02 -27.11 -1.72
N LEU A 462 10.89 -26.83 -2.39
CA LEU A 462 10.51 -27.50 -3.64
C LEU A 462 10.96 -26.66 -4.84
N SER A 463 11.78 -27.25 -5.70
CA SER A 463 12.32 -26.61 -6.90
C SER A 463 11.89 -27.34 -8.17
N CYS A 464 11.13 -26.64 -9.01
CA CYS A 464 10.73 -27.10 -10.34
C CYS A 464 10.36 -25.90 -11.23
N PHE A 465 10.75 -25.93 -12.51
CA PHE A 465 10.44 -24.88 -13.48
C PHE A 465 8.96 -24.87 -13.90
N ASP A 466 8.30 -26.04 -13.92
CA ASP A 466 6.87 -26.19 -14.18
C ASP A 466 6.08 -25.88 -12.89
N PRO A 467 5.29 -24.79 -12.84
CA PRO A 467 4.60 -24.36 -11.62
C PRO A 467 3.47 -25.31 -11.22
N VAL A 468 2.82 -25.97 -12.19
CA VAL A 468 1.73 -26.92 -11.93
C VAL A 468 2.33 -28.18 -11.29
N ARG A 469 3.46 -28.66 -11.82
CA ARG A 469 4.20 -29.79 -11.24
C ARG A 469 4.77 -29.46 -9.86
N ARG A 470 5.27 -28.24 -9.65
CA ARG A 470 5.70 -27.74 -8.33
C ARG A 470 4.57 -27.83 -7.30
N GLU A 471 3.35 -27.46 -7.69
CA GLU A 471 2.15 -27.57 -6.83
C GLU A 471 1.73 -29.03 -6.61
N ILE A 472 1.71 -29.87 -7.65
CA ILE A 472 1.42 -31.31 -7.51
C ILE A 472 2.42 -31.95 -6.52
N GLY A 473 3.70 -31.60 -6.61
CA GLY A 473 4.73 -31.97 -5.64
C GLY A 473 4.43 -31.49 -4.23
N ARG A 474 4.09 -30.20 -4.06
CA ARG A 474 3.73 -29.62 -2.75
C ARG A 474 2.52 -30.32 -2.12
N LEU A 475 1.46 -30.56 -2.89
CA LEU A 475 0.25 -31.26 -2.45
C LEU A 475 0.53 -32.73 -2.10
N THR A 476 1.31 -33.42 -2.94
CA THR A 476 1.78 -34.79 -2.69
C THR A 476 2.55 -34.86 -1.36
N LEU A 477 3.47 -33.91 -1.13
CA LEU A 477 4.29 -33.86 0.08
C LEU A 477 3.45 -33.51 1.33
N SER A 478 2.48 -32.60 1.24
CA SER A 478 1.53 -32.29 2.32
C SER A 478 0.81 -33.57 2.78
N ARG A 479 0.19 -34.29 1.85
CA ARG A 479 -0.54 -35.53 2.13
C ARG A 479 0.35 -36.65 2.70
N LEU A 480 1.62 -36.72 2.29
CA LEU A 480 2.61 -37.66 2.84
C LEU A 480 3.06 -37.30 4.27
N VAL A 481 3.11 -36.00 4.58
CA VAL A 481 3.37 -35.48 5.93
C VAL A 481 2.16 -35.71 6.84
N GLU A 482 0.94 -35.58 6.32
CA GLU A 482 -0.33 -35.84 7.00
C GLU A 482 -0.56 -37.34 7.32
N ASP A 483 -0.29 -38.27 6.40
CA ASP A 483 -0.26 -39.74 6.69
C ASP A 483 0.96 -40.11 7.57
N GLY A 484 1.97 -39.25 7.62
CA GLY A 484 3.23 -39.45 8.37
C GLY A 484 4.06 -40.66 7.94
N ARG A 485 3.73 -41.26 6.79
CA ARG A 485 4.24 -42.54 6.28
C ARG A 485 4.78 -42.37 4.86
N ILE A 486 6.08 -42.14 4.78
CA ILE A 486 6.75 -41.86 3.51
C ILE A 486 7.49 -43.11 3.04
N HIS A 487 7.03 -43.70 1.93
CA HIS A 487 7.69 -44.80 1.21
C HIS A 487 7.20 -44.84 -0.25
N PRO A 488 7.97 -45.38 -1.21
CA PRO A 488 7.70 -45.26 -2.66
C PRO A 488 6.23 -45.48 -3.08
N HIS A 489 5.60 -46.61 -2.72
CA HIS A 489 4.20 -46.85 -3.09
C HIS A 489 3.16 -45.86 -2.54
N ARG A 490 3.44 -45.20 -1.40
CA ARG A 490 2.58 -44.11 -0.91
C ARG A 490 2.84 -42.80 -1.65
N ILE A 491 4.06 -42.59 -2.14
CA ILE A 491 4.42 -41.44 -2.98
C ILE A 491 3.74 -41.56 -4.35
N GLU A 492 3.76 -42.75 -4.95
CA GLU A 492 3.02 -43.09 -6.18
C GLU A 492 1.51 -42.80 -6.02
N GLU A 493 0.89 -43.38 -4.99
CA GLU A 493 -0.55 -43.24 -4.71
C GLU A 493 -0.97 -41.81 -4.33
N ALA A 494 -0.13 -41.09 -3.59
CA ALA A 494 -0.37 -39.69 -3.24
C ALA A 494 -0.17 -38.75 -4.44
N TYR A 495 0.74 -39.08 -5.36
CA TYR A 495 0.99 -38.32 -6.58
C TYR A 495 -0.18 -38.44 -7.55
N GLU A 496 -0.66 -39.65 -7.86
CA GLU A 496 -1.84 -39.86 -8.72
C GLU A 496 -3.06 -39.09 -8.20
N ARG A 497 -3.32 -39.15 -6.89
CA ARG A 497 -4.39 -38.39 -6.24
C ARG A 497 -4.16 -36.87 -6.25
N SER A 498 -2.92 -36.40 -6.43
CA SER A 498 -2.58 -34.96 -6.43
C SER A 498 -2.63 -34.35 -7.83
N VAL A 499 -2.31 -35.13 -8.87
CA VAL A 499 -2.58 -34.74 -10.27
C VAL A 499 -4.07 -34.43 -10.44
N GLY A 500 -4.95 -35.37 -10.08
CA GLY A 500 -6.40 -35.20 -10.25
C GLY A 500 -7.00 -33.99 -9.51
N GLU A 501 -6.58 -33.73 -8.26
CA GLU A 501 -7.05 -32.54 -7.53
C GLU A 501 -6.53 -31.23 -8.15
N VAL A 502 -5.26 -31.19 -8.60
CA VAL A 502 -4.71 -30.00 -9.26
C VAL A 502 -5.35 -29.75 -10.62
N ASP A 503 -5.67 -30.79 -11.39
CA ASP A 503 -6.43 -30.67 -12.64
C ASP A 503 -7.86 -30.13 -12.39
N GLU A 504 -8.56 -30.65 -11.38
CA GLU A 504 -9.88 -30.13 -10.96
C GLU A 504 -9.81 -28.67 -10.47
N ILE A 505 -8.71 -28.24 -9.85
CA ILE A 505 -8.51 -26.83 -9.47
C ILE A 505 -8.20 -25.97 -10.71
N CYS A 506 -7.36 -26.45 -11.64
CA CYS A 506 -7.05 -25.74 -12.88
C CYS A 506 -8.32 -25.51 -13.72
N GLN A 507 -9.15 -26.54 -13.90
CA GLN A 507 -10.37 -26.42 -14.70
C GLN A 507 -11.37 -25.44 -14.07
N ARG A 508 -11.67 -25.56 -12.76
CA ARG A 508 -12.56 -24.61 -12.07
C ARG A 508 -12.04 -23.17 -12.15
N ALA A 509 -10.75 -22.95 -11.94
CA ALA A 509 -10.17 -21.61 -12.03
C ALA A 509 -10.29 -21.00 -13.44
N ALA A 510 -10.23 -21.82 -14.50
CA ALA A 510 -10.47 -21.36 -15.88
C ALA A 510 -11.95 -21.06 -16.15
N GLU A 511 -12.87 -21.88 -15.62
CA GLU A 511 -14.31 -21.67 -15.73
C GLU A 511 -14.75 -20.40 -14.96
N ASP A 512 -14.29 -20.22 -13.73
CA ASP A 512 -14.52 -19.02 -12.91
C ASP A 512 -14.01 -17.75 -13.63
N ALA A 513 -12.79 -17.78 -14.17
CA ALA A 513 -12.19 -16.64 -14.87
C ALA A 513 -12.94 -16.23 -16.15
N LEU A 514 -13.46 -17.21 -16.90
CA LEU A 514 -14.28 -16.94 -18.09
C LEU A 514 -15.63 -16.32 -17.74
N VAL A 515 -16.24 -16.74 -16.63
CA VAL A 515 -17.48 -16.15 -16.09
C VAL A 515 -17.24 -14.74 -15.58
N GLU A 516 -16.12 -14.47 -14.89
CA GLU A 516 -15.81 -13.14 -14.35
C GLU A 516 -15.61 -12.10 -15.45
N VAL A 517 -14.81 -12.42 -16.48
CA VAL A 517 -14.54 -11.52 -17.62
C VAL A 517 -15.69 -11.50 -18.65
N GLY A 518 -16.63 -12.46 -18.54
CA GLY A 518 -17.75 -12.60 -19.46
C GLY A 518 -17.30 -12.93 -20.89
N ILE A 519 -16.45 -13.94 -21.05
CA ILE A 519 -16.02 -14.46 -22.36
C ILE A 519 -16.73 -15.80 -22.61
N ASP A 520 -17.77 -15.76 -23.44
CA ASP A 520 -18.40 -16.96 -23.95
C ASP A 520 -17.50 -17.69 -24.96
N ASN A 521 -17.58 -19.03 -24.96
CA ASN A 521 -17.03 -19.91 -26.00
C ASN A 521 -15.51 -19.72 -26.24
N LEU A 522 -14.70 -20.15 -25.27
CA LEU A 522 -13.26 -20.41 -25.45
C LEU A 522 -13.02 -21.89 -25.79
N HIS A 523 -12.04 -22.20 -26.65
CA HIS A 523 -11.71 -23.58 -27.01
C HIS A 523 -11.21 -24.40 -25.80
N PRO A 524 -11.62 -25.67 -25.60
CA PRO A 524 -11.28 -26.46 -24.41
C PRO A 524 -9.78 -26.59 -24.12
N GLU A 525 -8.93 -26.65 -25.15
CA GLU A 525 -7.47 -26.67 -24.93
C GLU A 525 -6.92 -25.32 -24.45
N LEU A 526 -7.48 -24.19 -24.90
CA LEU A 526 -7.11 -22.87 -24.35
C LEU A 526 -7.60 -22.72 -22.91
N MET A 527 -8.78 -23.25 -22.58
CA MET A 527 -9.32 -23.30 -21.21
C MET A 527 -8.41 -24.10 -20.26
N LYS A 528 -7.88 -25.26 -20.69
CA LYS A 528 -6.88 -26.02 -19.91
C LYS A 528 -5.60 -25.22 -19.68
N LEU A 529 -5.07 -24.57 -20.72
CA LEU A 529 -3.85 -23.76 -20.62
C LEU A 529 -4.04 -22.56 -19.68
N LEU A 530 -5.18 -21.89 -19.77
CA LEU A 530 -5.61 -20.81 -18.87
C LEU A 530 -5.65 -21.30 -17.41
N GLY A 531 -6.17 -22.51 -17.17
CA GLY A 531 -6.18 -23.14 -15.84
C GLY A 531 -4.78 -23.33 -15.25
N ARG A 532 -3.79 -23.75 -16.05
CA ARG A 532 -2.38 -23.90 -15.59
C ARG A 532 -1.80 -22.57 -15.08
N LEU A 533 -2.25 -21.43 -15.61
CA LEU A 533 -1.82 -20.09 -15.17
C LEU A 533 -2.28 -19.73 -13.76
N ARG A 534 -3.25 -20.47 -13.17
CA ARG A 534 -3.63 -20.32 -11.75
C ARG A 534 -2.47 -20.62 -10.80
N PHE A 535 -1.50 -21.43 -11.20
CA PHE A 535 -0.32 -21.75 -10.40
C PHE A 535 0.95 -21.01 -10.86
N ARG A 536 0.96 -20.43 -12.07
CA ARG A 536 2.07 -19.59 -12.51
C ARG A 536 2.00 -18.20 -11.87
N THR A 537 3.14 -17.75 -11.35
CA THR A 537 3.39 -16.34 -11.03
C THR A 537 4.31 -15.72 -12.09
N SER A 538 4.19 -14.41 -12.27
CA SER A 538 5.10 -13.59 -13.06
C SER A 538 5.16 -12.20 -12.43
N TYR A 539 6.35 -11.62 -12.32
CA TYR A 539 6.61 -10.37 -11.58
C TYR A 539 6.06 -10.30 -10.13
N GLY A 540 5.87 -11.47 -9.48
CA GLY A 540 5.26 -11.59 -8.15
C GLY A 540 3.72 -11.60 -8.12
N GLN A 541 3.05 -11.31 -9.23
CA GLN A 541 1.60 -11.46 -9.39
C GLN A 541 1.24 -12.89 -9.82
N ASN A 542 -0.01 -13.30 -9.61
CA ASN A 542 -0.57 -14.51 -10.20
C ASN A 542 -1.03 -14.24 -11.64
N VAL A 543 -0.60 -15.05 -12.62
CA VAL A 543 -0.84 -14.75 -14.03
C VAL A 543 -2.31 -14.78 -14.38
N LEU A 544 -3.09 -15.75 -13.86
CA LEU A 544 -4.53 -15.82 -14.16
C LEU A 544 -5.31 -14.61 -13.61
N LEU A 545 -5.00 -14.15 -12.38
CA LEU A 545 -5.62 -12.94 -11.83
C LEU A 545 -5.21 -11.68 -12.59
N HIS A 546 -3.97 -11.62 -13.06
CA HIS A 546 -3.48 -10.54 -13.92
C HIS A 546 -4.20 -10.52 -15.28
N LEU A 547 -4.47 -11.68 -15.91
CA LEU A 547 -5.25 -11.77 -17.16
C LEU A 547 -6.68 -11.25 -16.99
N ILE A 548 -7.36 -11.62 -15.89
CA ILE A 548 -8.71 -11.14 -15.55
C ILE A 548 -8.70 -9.60 -15.39
N GLU A 549 -7.78 -9.08 -14.59
CA GLU A 549 -7.65 -7.63 -14.37
C GLU A 549 -7.31 -6.86 -15.64
N THR A 550 -6.37 -7.38 -16.43
CA THR A 550 -5.96 -6.81 -17.73
C THR A 550 -7.11 -6.78 -18.71
N ALA A 551 -7.94 -7.83 -18.78
CA ALA A 551 -9.15 -7.84 -19.60
C ALA A 551 -10.19 -6.79 -19.17
N HIS A 552 -10.38 -6.58 -17.86
CA HIS A 552 -11.27 -5.52 -17.35
C HIS A 552 -10.77 -4.11 -17.69
N ILE A 553 -9.46 -3.84 -17.56
CA ILE A 553 -8.87 -2.55 -17.97
C ILE A 553 -9.07 -2.33 -19.48
N ALA A 554 -8.79 -3.36 -20.28
CA ALA A 554 -8.88 -3.31 -21.73
C ALA A 554 -10.31 -3.05 -22.22
N ALA A 555 -11.29 -3.73 -21.61
CA ALA A 555 -12.71 -3.52 -21.90
C ALA A 555 -13.17 -2.09 -21.59
N ALA A 556 -12.72 -1.50 -20.46
CA ALA A 556 -13.03 -0.12 -20.09
C ALA A 556 -12.44 0.88 -21.09
N MET A 557 -11.16 0.74 -21.47
CA MET A 557 -10.53 1.62 -22.47
C MET A 557 -11.16 1.46 -23.86
N ALA A 558 -11.52 0.25 -24.26
CA ALA A 558 -12.21 0.00 -25.53
C ALA A 558 -13.59 0.68 -25.56
N ALA A 559 -14.35 0.63 -24.47
CA ALA A 559 -15.65 1.28 -24.36
C ALA A 559 -15.56 2.81 -24.49
N GLU A 560 -14.67 3.46 -23.73
CA GLU A 560 -14.46 4.92 -23.78
C GLU A 560 -13.95 5.40 -25.15
N LEU A 561 -13.12 4.59 -25.82
CA LEU A 561 -12.64 4.87 -27.18
C LEU A 561 -13.62 4.44 -28.28
N GLY A 562 -14.74 3.78 -27.95
CA GLY A 562 -15.68 3.22 -28.92
C GLY A 562 -15.01 2.25 -29.91
N VAL A 563 -14.14 1.38 -29.41
CA VAL A 563 -13.46 0.27 -30.11
C VAL A 563 -14.23 -1.03 -29.78
N PRO A 564 -14.26 -2.06 -30.65
CA PRO A 564 -14.97 -3.29 -30.34
C PRO A 564 -14.48 -3.95 -29.05
N VAL A 565 -15.30 -3.92 -28.00
CA VAL A 565 -14.90 -4.35 -26.64
C VAL A 565 -14.48 -5.82 -26.62
N GLU A 566 -15.16 -6.70 -27.34
CA GLU A 566 -14.90 -8.15 -27.28
C GLU A 566 -13.57 -8.59 -27.89
N SER A 567 -13.09 -7.97 -28.98
CA SER A 567 -11.77 -8.30 -29.56
C SER A 567 -10.65 -7.84 -28.62
N VAL A 568 -10.75 -6.60 -28.12
CA VAL A 568 -9.81 -6.03 -27.14
C VAL A 568 -9.79 -6.85 -25.86
N LYS A 569 -10.96 -7.24 -25.33
CA LYS A 569 -11.11 -8.05 -24.11
C LYS A 569 -10.57 -9.47 -24.27
N ARG A 570 -10.83 -10.16 -25.39
CA ARG A 570 -10.25 -11.50 -25.69
C ARG A 570 -8.72 -11.42 -25.86
N GLY A 571 -8.21 -10.42 -26.58
CA GLY A 571 -6.76 -10.18 -26.72
C GLY A 571 -6.08 -9.96 -25.37
N ALA A 572 -6.62 -9.06 -24.56
CA ALA A 572 -6.14 -8.76 -23.21
C ALA A 572 -6.22 -9.97 -22.25
N PHE A 573 -7.27 -10.78 -22.33
CA PHE A 573 -7.43 -11.99 -21.51
C PHE A 573 -6.52 -13.16 -21.93
N LEU A 574 -5.99 -13.14 -23.16
CA LEU A 574 -5.18 -14.22 -23.72
C LEU A 574 -3.73 -13.83 -24.01
N HIS A 575 -3.32 -12.57 -23.81
CA HIS A 575 -1.98 -12.08 -24.17
C HIS A 575 -0.85 -12.94 -23.55
N ASP A 576 -1.04 -13.39 -22.32
CA ASP A 576 -0.06 -14.16 -21.55
C ASP A 576 -0.24 -15.69 -21.68
N ILE A 577 -1.15 -16.18 -22.54
CA ILE A 577 -1.53 -17.61 -22.62
C ILE A 577 -0.34 -18.53 -22.96
N GLY A 578 0.64 -18.03 -23.72
CA GLY A 578 1.88 -18.77 -24.01
C GLY A 578 2.68 -19.12 -22.75
N LYS A 579 2.52 -18.38 -21.64
CA LYS A 579 3.15 -18.69 -20.34
C LYS A 579 2.65 -20.01 -19.73
N ALA A 580 1.63 -20.66 -20.30
CA ALA A 580 1.25 -22.02 -19.93
C ALA A 580 2.22 -23.09 -20.48
N VAL A 581 2.98 -22.80 -21.55
CA VAL A 581 3.77 -23.78 -22.33
C VAL A 581 5.22 -23.40 -22.65
N THR A 582 5.75 -22.26 -22.17
CA THR A 582 7.15 -21.81 -22.46
C THR A 582 8.29 -22.75 -22.03
N HIS A 583 7.98 -23.90 -21.43
CA HIS A 583 8.95 -24.95 -21.07
C HIS A 583 8.80 -26.21 -21.96
N GLU A 584 7.82 -26.22 -22.86
CA GLU A 584 7.49 -27.30 -23.81
C GLU A 584 7.80 -26.89 -25.26
N MET A 585 7.90 -25.58 -25.55
CA MET A 585 8.13 -25.00 -26.88
C MET A 585 9.21 -23.90 -26.82
N GLU A 586 10.08 -23.84 -27.84
CA GLU A 586 11.06 -22.77 -28.01
C GLU A 586 10.42 -21.52 -28.63
N GLY A 587 10.58 -20.36 -28.00
CA GLY A 587 10.03 -19.08 -28.44
C GLY A 587 9.68 -18.17 -27.26
N SER A 588 9.25 -16.93 -27.53
CA SER A 588 8.66 -16.08 -26.49
C SER A 588 7.18 -16.36 -26.30
N HIS A 589 6.64 -16.07 -25.12
CA HIS A 589 5.24 -16.39 -24.79
C HIS A 589 4.23 -15.61 -25.64
N ALA A 590 4.59 -14.43 -26.14
CA ALA A 590 3.77 -13.65 -27.06
C ALA A 590 3.58 -14.37 -28.40
N LEU A 591 4.68 -14.82 -29.03
CA LEU A 591 4.64 -15.56 -30.30
C LEU A 591 3.95 -16.92 -30.13
N ILE A 592 4.31 -17.69 -29.09
CA ILE A 592 3.68 -18.98 -28.81
C ILE A 592 2.18 -18.80 -28.49
N GLY A 593 1.81 -17.73 -27.78
CA GLY A 593 0.42 -17.38 -27.50
C GLY A 593 -0.37 -17.08 -28.77
N GLY A 594 0.20 -16.31 -29.72
CA GLY A 594 -0.40 -16.02 -31.01
C GLY A 594 -0.61 -17.26 -31.88
N GLU A 595 0.38 -18.15 -31.94
CA GLU A 595 0.25 -19.45 -32.62
C GLU A 595 -0.86 -20.32 -32.00
N LEU A 596 -0.92 -20.41 -30.67
CA LEU A 596 -1.98 -21.14 -29.96
C LEU A 596 -3.36 -20.55 -30.24
N ALA A 597 -3.51 -19.22 -30.21
CA ALA A 597 -4.76 -18.53 -30.48
C ALA A 597 -5.29 -18.85 -31.89
N ARG A 598 -4.45 -18.69 -32.93
CA ARG A 598 -4.82 -19.07 -34.31
C ARG A 598 -5.16 -20.55 -34.44
N LYS A 599 -4.33 -21.43 -33.86
CA LYS A 599 -4.50 -22.89 -33.91
C LYS A 599 -5.83 -23.37 -33.33
N TYR A 600 -6.34 -22.67 -32.32
CA TYR A 600 -7.59 -23.02 -31.64
C TYR A 600 -8.80 -22.15 -32.01
N GLY A 601 -8.66 -21.27 -33.02
CA GLY A 601 -9.77 -20.61 -33.70
C GLY A 601 -10.12 -19.18 -33.25
N GLU A 602 -9.23 -18.50 -32.54
CA GLU A 602 -9.37 -17.05 -32.30
C GLU A 602 -9.16 -16.24 -33.59
N SER A 603 -9.62 -14.98 -33.61
CA SER A 603 -9.43 -14.09 -34.76
C SER A 603 -7.98 -13.62 -34.90
N GLU A 604 -7.59 -13.23 -36.12
CA GLU A 604 -6.25 -12.68 -36.37
C GLU A 604 -5.99 -11.38 -35.58
N GLU A 605 -7.04 -10.60 -35.30
CA GLU A 605 -6.97 -9.39 -34.46
C GLU A 605 -6.58 -9.74 -33.01
N VAL A 606 -7.16 -10.82 -32.47
CA VAL A 606 -6.83 -11.35 -31.14
C VAL A 606 -5.43 -11.96 -31.13
N ALA A 607 -5.09 -12.78 -32.13
CA ALA A 607 -3.76 -13.39 -32.24
C ALA A 607 -2.65 -12.34 -32.39
N HIS A 608 -2.83 -11.32 -33.24
CA HIS A 608 -1.90 -10.21 -33.41
C HIS A 608 -1.76 -9.38 -32.12
N ALA A 609 -2.84 -9.13 -31.38
CA ALA A 609 -2.76 -8.46 -30.08
C ALA A 609 -1.95 -9.27 -29.05
N ILE A 610 -2.05 -10.60 -29.08
CA ILE A 610 -1.25 -11.51 -28.26
C ILE A 610 0.23 -11.49 -28.69
N GLU A 611 0.56 -11.46 -29.98
CA GLU A 611 1.95 -11.38 -30.45
C GLU A 611 2.60 -10.01 -30.18
N ALA A 612 1.82 -8.94 -30.29
CA ALA A 612 2.32 -7.58 -30.19
C ALA A 612 2.44 -7.05 -28.75
N HIS A 613 1.96 -7.76 -27.71
CA HIS A 613 1.91 -7.19 -26.35
C HIS A 613 3.29 -6.89 -25.73
N HIS A 614 4.37 -7.54 -26.19
CA HIS A 614 5.76 -7.19 -25.86
C HIS A 614 6.55 -6.61 -27.05
N ASN A 615 5.86 -6.15 -28.10
CA ASN A 615 6.43 -5.59 -29.34
C ASN A 615 7.35 -6.54 -30.14
N GLU A 616 7.24 -7.87 -29.92
CA GLU A 616 7.86 -8.92 -30.76
C GLU A 616 7.38 -8.82 -32.21
N VAL A 617 6.09 -8.51 -32.37
CA VAL A 617 5.49 -8.01 -33.61
C VAL A 617 5.10 -6.55 -33.39
N MET A 618 5.33 -5.69 -34.39
CA MET A 618 4.89 -4.29 -34.35
C MET A 618 3.36 -4.22 -34.22
N PRO A 619 2.79 -3.42 -33.28
CA PRO A 619 1.35 -3.27 -33.16
C PRO A 619 0.75 -2.54 -34.38
N GLN A 620 0.02 -3.28 -35.22
CA GLN A 620 -0.68 -2.77 -36.42
C GLN A 620 -2.16 -2.41 -36.16
N THR A 621 -2.70 -2.76 -34.98
CA THR A 621 -4.12 -2.66 -34.62
C THR A 621 -4.29 -1.86 -33.32
N ILE A 622 -5.46 -1.25 -33.12
CA ILE A 622 -5.75 -0.51 -31.88
C ILE A 622 -5.90 -1.50 -30.71
N GLU A 623 -6.42 -2.69 -31.01
CA GLU A 623 -6.55 -3.85 -30.14
C GLU A 623 -5.22 -4.24 -29.49
N ALA A 624 -4.12 -4.26 -30.27
CA ALA A 624 -2.78 -4.51 -29.74
C ALA A 624 -2.28 -3.41 -28.81
N VAL A 625 -2.46 -2.13 -29.16
CA VAL A 625 -2.02 -1.00 -28.33
C VAL A 625 -2.82 -0.92 -27.02
N LEU A 626 -4.12 -1.20 -27.06
CA LEU A 626 -4.95 -1.29 -25.85
C LEU A 626 -4.60 -2.51 -24.99
N THR A 627 -4.19 -3.63 -25.59
CA THR A 627 -3.68 -4.80 -24.87
C THR A 627 -2.38 -4.46 -24.13
N GLN A 628 -1.37 -3.88 -24.81
CA GLN A 628 -0.12 -3.39 -24.18
C GLN A 628 -0.39 -2.44 -23.02
N ALA A 629 -1.25 -1.44 -23.24
CA ALA A 629 -1.62 -0.45 -22.24
C ALA A 629 -2.30 -1.09 -21.02
N SER A 630 -3.08 -2.16 -21.21
CA SER A 630 -3.83 -2.82 -20.14
C SER A 630 -2.94 -3.69 -19.24
N ASP A 631 -2.08 -4.51 -19.86
CA ASP A 631 -1.04 -5.30 -19.17
C ASP A 631 -0.21 -4.37 -18.28
N SER A 632 0.36 -3.32 -18.88
CA SER A 632 1.21 -2.36 -18.19
C SER A 632 0.46 -1.60 -17.07
N CYS A 633 -0.86 -1.42 -17.18
CA CYS A 633 -1.72 -0.83 -16.13
C CYS A 633 -2.13 -1.81 -15.01
N SER A 634 -2.04 -3.13 -15.21
CA SER A 634 -2.10 -4.12 -14.12
C SER A 634 -0.72 -4.23 -13.45
N GLY A 635 0.33 -4.40 -14.25
CA GLY A 635 1.70 -4.60 -13.79
C GLY A 635 2.31 -3.41 -13.04
N GLY A 636 1.94 -2.17 -13.40
CA GLY A 636 2.52 -0.94 -12.83
C GLY A 636 1.96 -0.51 -11.46
N ARG A 637 1.11 -1.30 -10.82
CA ARG A 637 0.41 -0.89 -9.58
C ARG A 637 1.28 -1.00 -8.33
N PRO A 638 1.32 0.00 -7.44
CA PRO A 638 2.05 -0.08 -6.17
C PRO A 638 1.59 -1.27 -5.32
N GLY A 639 2.54 -2.15 -4.97
CA GLY A 639 2.28 -3.37 -4.19
C GLY A 639 1.86 -4.61 -5.00
N ALA A 640 1.63 -4.48 -6.31
CA ALA A 640 1.36 -5.64 -7.18
C ALA A 640 2.62 -6.48 -7.42
N ARG A 641 3.72 -5.82 -7.78
CA ARG A 641 5.06 -6.42 -7.82
C ARG A 641 5.70 -6.32 -6.43
N ARG A 642 5.90 -7.45 -5.75
CA ARG A 642 6.70 -7.52 -4.51
C ARG A 642 8.18 -7.48 -4.87
N GLU A 643 8.97 -6.61 -4.24
CA GLU A 643 10.44 -6.71 -4.30
C GLU A 643 10.86 -8.11 -3.84
N SER A 644 11.67 -8.83 -4.63
CA SER A 644 12.00 -10.22 -4.31
C SER A 644 12.96 -10.29 -3.12
N VAL A 645 12.72 -11.28 -2.25
CA VAL A 645 13.59 -11.54 -1.09
C VAL A 645 15.02 -11.86 -1.55
N GLU A 646 15.19 -12.42 -2.75
CA GLU A 646 16.50 -12.68 -3.37
C GLU A 646 17.25 -11.39 -3.78
N ALA A 647 16.58 -10.41 -4.40
CA ALA A 647 17.21 -9.12 -4.74
C ALA A 647 17.52 -8.26 -3.49
N TYR A 648 16.84 -8.54 -2.39
CA TYR A 648 17.13 -8.00 -1.06
C TYR A 648 18.27 -8.77 -0.36
N ALA A 649 18.31 -10.10 -0.46
CA ALA A 649 19.36 -10.94 0.10
C ALA A 649 20.72 -10.68 -0.57
N GLN A 650 20.78 -10.66 -1.90
CA GLN A 650 21.98 -10.27 -2.66
C GLN A 650 22.46 -8.85 -2.31
N ARG A 651 21.55 -7.96 -1.92
CA ARG A 651 21.90 -6.61 -1.47
C ARG A 651 22.51 -6.61 -0.06
N LEU A 652 22.00 -7.44 0.86
CA LEU A 652 22.63 -7.64 2.17
C LEU A 652 24.01 -8.29 2.02
N GLU A 653 24.10 -9.37 1.23
CA GLU A 653 25.34 -10.08 0.91
C GLU A 653 26.38 -9.12 0.31
N ARG A 654 26.01 -8.29 -0.67
CA ARG A 654 26.92 -7.29 -1.25
C ARG A 654 27.34 -6.19 -0.27
N ILE A 655 26.47 -5.79 0.66
CA ILE A 655 26.82 -4.87 1.75
C ILE A 655 27.86 -5.51 2.69
N GLU A 656 27.71 -6.80 2.99
CA GLU A 656 28.66 -7.57 3.83
C GLU A 656 29.99 -7.80 3.10
N GLU A 657 29.99 -8.05 1.79
CA GLU A 657 31.21 -8.10 0.96
C GLU A 657 31.99 -6.78 0.97
N ILE A 658 31.33 -5.64 0.69
CA ILE A 658 31.97 -4.31 0.61
C ILE A 658 32.65 -3.94 1.94
N ALA A 659 32.01 -4.27 3.05
CA ALA A 659 32.57 -4.04 4.39
C ALA A 659 33.63 -5.09 4.79
N GLY A 660 33.45 -6.35 4.38
CA GLY A 660 34.37 -7.46 4.69
C GLY A 660 35.67 -7.43 3.88
N ALA A 661 35.68 -6.76 2.73
CA ALA A 661 36.87 -6.57 1.89
C ALA A 661 37.87 -5.51 2.42
N LYS A 662 37.64 -4.94 3.61
CA LYS A 662 38.49 -3.93 4.23
C LYS A 662 39.52 -4.57 5.18
N ASP A 663 40.77 -4.14 5.10
CA ASP A 663 41.84 -4.61 5.99
C ASP A 663 41.48 -4.40 7.48
N GLY A 664 41.79 -5.39 8.32
CA GLY A 664 41.55 -5.36 9.77
C GLY A 664 40.12 -5.72 10.24
N VAL A 665 39.17 -5.91 9.31
CA VAL A 665 37.83 -6.44 9.61
C VAL A 665 37.90 -7.94 9.94
N GLU A 666 37.12 -8.38 10.92
CA GLU A 666 36.96 -9.79 11.29
C GLU A 666 35.62 -10.36 10.79
N LYS A 667 34.51 -9.62 10.98
CA LYS A 667 33.15 -10.02 10.61
C LYS A 667 32.29 -8.81 10.28
N VAL A 668 31.24 -9.02 9.47
CA VAL A 668 30.19 -8.03 9.21
C VAL A 668 28.83 -8.65 9.49
N PHE A 669 27.86 -7.82 9.90
CA PHE A 669 26.46 -8.18 10.06
C PHE A 669 25.56 -7.05 9.52
N ALA A 670 24.80 -7.31 8.46
CA ALA A 670 23.76 -6.43 7.95
C ALA A 670 22.44 -6.69 8.69
N MET A 671 22.07 -5.76 9.57
CA MET A 671 20.86 -5.81 10.39
C MET A 671 19.77 -4.86 9.85
N GLN A 672 18.57 -4.95 10.45
CA GLN A 672 17.47 -3.98 10.22
C GLN A 672 17.18 -3.75 8.72
N ALA A 673 17.05 -4.83 7.97
CA ALA A 673 16.81 -4.81 6.51
C ALA A 673 17.89 -4.05 5.70
N GLY A 674 19.16 -4.17 6.12
CA GLY A 674 20.30 -3.47 5.52
C GLY A 674 20.40 -2.00 5.93
N ARG A 675 19.54 -1.51 6.84
CA ARG A 675 19.58 -0.12 7.33
C ARG A 675 20.57 0.09 8.48
N GLU A 676 21.13 -0.98 9.03
CA GLU A 676 22.22 -0.93 10.01
C GLU A 676 23.27 -1.98 9.64
N VAL A 677 24.55 -1.61 9.58
CA VAL A 677 25.66 -2.52 9.24
C VAL A 677 26.66 -2.49 10.39
N ARG A 678 26.91 -3.64 11.01
CA ARG A 678 27.87 -3.76 12.11
C ARG A 678 29.14 -4.44 11.63
N VAL A 679 30.26 -3.74 11.70
CA VAL A 679 31.58 -4.20 11.25
C VAL A 679 32.43 -4.48 12.49
N MET A 680 32.70 -5.75 12.78
CA MET A 680 33.60 -6.14 13.87
C MET A 680 35.04 -6.08 13.38
N VAL A 681 35.90 -5.37 14.12
CA VAL A 681 37.32 -5.19 13.80
C VAL A 681 38.23 -5.80 14.85
N LYS A 682 39.39 -6.29 14.41
CA LYS A 682 40.40 -6.87 15.31
C LYS A 682 41.04 -5.74 16.17
N PRO A 683 40.99 -5.82 17.52
CA PRO A 683 41.54 -4.77 18.38
C PRO A 683 43.07 -4.58 18.28
N ASP A 684 43.80 -5.58 17.76
CA ASP A 684 45.26 -5.54 17.64
C ASP A 684 45.74 -4.92 16.31
N GLU A 685 44.87 -4.84 15.29
CA GLU A 685 45.20 -4.31 13.95
C GLU A 685 44.58 -2.91 13.71
N ILE A 686 43.42 -2.62 14.30
CA ILE A 686 42.69 -1.35 14.17
C ILE A 686 42.56 -0.67 15.53
N ASP A 687 42.85 0.64 15.60
CA ASP A 687 42.63 1.48 16.79
C ASP A 687 41.31 2.27 16.72
N ASP A 688 41.02 3.07 17.75
CA ASP A 688 39.75 3.81 17.86
C ASP A 688 39.62 4.91 16.78
N ALA A 689 40.74 5.44 16.26
CA ALA A 689 40.75 6.46 15.22
C ALA A 689 40.58 5.84 13.83
N ALA A 690 41.31 4.76 13.54
CA ALA A 690 41.14 3.95 12.34
C ALA A 690 39.72 3.37 12.24
N SER A 691 39.12 2.95 13.37
CA SER A 691 37.71 2.53 13.44
C SER A 691 36.74 3.60 12.90
N ALA A 692 37.00 4.88 13.22
CA ALA A 692 36.19 6.01 12.77
C ALA A 692 36.43 6.41 11.30
N VAL A 693 37.59 6.06 10.74
CA VAL A 693 37.90 6.21 9.30
C VAL A 693 37.20 5.10 8.51
N LEU A 694 37.40 3.84 8.91
CA LEU A 694 36.79 2.66 8.30
C LEU A 694 35.25 2.78 8.21
N ALA A 695 34.59 3.27 9.28
CA ALA A 695 33.15 3.50 9.28
C ALA A 695 32.67 4.45 8.17
N ARG A 696 33.50 5.44 7.80
CA ARG A 696 33.19 6.38 6.70
C ARG A 696 33.50 5.78 5.34
N GLU A 697 34.62 5.07 5.21
CA GLU A 697 34.98 4.42 3.94
C GLU A 697 33.97 3.36 3.52
N VAL A 698 33.50 2.54 4.48
CA VAL A 698 32.44 1.55 4.22
C VAL A 698 31.13 2.23 3.86
N ALA A 699 30.75 3.32 4.56
CA ALA A 699 29.53 4.06 4.25
C ALA A 699 29.58 4.70 2.84
N ALA A 700 30.70 5.35 2.49
CA ALA A 700 30.88 5.97 1.17
C ALA A 700 30.92 4.93 0.05
N GLN A 701 31.62 3.80 0.24
CA GLN A 701 31.67 2.76 -0.79
C GLN A 701 30.32 2.04 -0.98
N ILE A 702 29.49 1.92 0.06
CA ILE A 702 28.11 1.47 -0.07
C ILE A 702 27.26 2.51 -0.82
N GLU A 703 27.47 3.81 -0.59
CA GLU A 703 26.77 4.90 -1.31
C GLU A 703 27.15 4.97 -2.81
N ASP A 704 28.43 4.72 -3.14
CA ASP A 704 28.94 4.67 -4.52
C ASP A 704 28.54 3.39 -5.28
N GLU A 705 28.50 2.22 -4.62
CA GLU A 705 28.21 0.93 -5.28
C GLU A 705 26.73 0.50 -5.25
N LEU A 706 25.90 0.99 -4.31
CA LEU A 706 24.54 0.45 -4.07
C LEU A 706 23.44 1.51 -3.89
N THR A 707 22.56 1.63 -4.88
CA THR A 707 21.35 2.46 -4.80
C THR A 707 20.37 1.95 -3.73
N TYR A 708 20.23 2.67 -2.61
CA TYR A 708 19.38 2.26 -1.48
C TYR A 708 18.29 3.31 -1.11
N PRO A 709 17.03 2.91 -0.88
CA PRO A 709 15.96 3.80 -0.45
C PRO A 709 16.04 4.12 1.07
N GLY A 710 16.91 5.07 1.41
CA GLY A 710 17.05 5.65 2.76
C GLY A 710 18.49 5.68 3.26
N GLN A 711 18.68 6.05 4.53
CA GLN A 711 20.01 6.06 5.17
C GLN A 711 20.38 4.66 5.70
N ILE A 712 21.64 4.27 5.50
CA ILE A 712 22.26 3.07 6.08
C ILE A 712 23.20 3.51 7.21
N ARG A 713 23.10 2.87 8.37
CA ARG A 713 23.88 3.18 9.58
C ARG A 713 25.05 2.21 9.74
N VAL A 714 26.23 2.57 9.23
CA VAL A 714 27.46 1.81 9.46
C VAL A 714 27.98 2.06 10.88
N THR A 715 28.23 0.99 11.63
CA THR A 715 28.76 0.99 13.00
C THR A 715 29.96 0.05 13.08
N VAL A 716 31.16 0.60 13.30
CA VAL A 716 32.35 -0.23 13.60
C VAL A 716 32.36 -0.56 15.09
N VAL A 717 32.58 -1.85 15.41
CA VAL A 717 32.59 -2.38 16.78
C VAL A 717 33.95 -3.01 17.05
N ARG A 718 34.66 -2.47 18.04
CA ARG A 718 35.97 -2.92 18.49
C ARG A 718 35.84 -3.45 19.91
N GLU A 719 35.88 -4.77 20.08
CA GLU A 719 35.66 -5.43 21.37
C GLU A 719 36.89 -6.26 21.78
N SER A 720 37.45 -5.97 22.96
CA SER A 720 38.51 -6.77 23.57
C SER A 720 37.96 -7.49 24.81
N ARG A 721 38.17 -8.80 24.91
CA ARG A 721 37.70 -9.63 26.02
C ARG A 721 38.87 -10.27 26.76
N ALA A 722 39.13 -9.81 27.98
CA ALA A 722 39.99 -10.50 28.93
C ALA A 722 39.12 -11.37 29.86
N THR A 723 39.45 -12.66 29.97
CA THR A 723 38.77 -13.61 30.86
C THR A 723 39.78 -14.31 31.74
N GLU A 724 39.56 -14.29 33.05
CA GLU A 724 40.42 -14.95 34.03
C GLU A 724 39.57 -15.76 35.02
N ILE A 725 40.04 -16.96 35.36
CA ILE A 725 39.30 -17.92 36.18
C ILE A 725 40.01 -18.07 37.52
N ALA A 726 39.45 -17.42 38.54
CA ALA A 726 39.85 -17.67 39.93
C ALA A 726 39.57 -19.14 40.33
N ARG A 727 40.41 -19.69 41.20
CA ARG A 727 40.32 -21.04 41.77
C ARG A 727 40.34 -21.00 43.29
#